data_AF-A0A1Y2IDR3-F1
#
_entry.id   AF-A0A1Y2IDR3-F1
#
_cell.length_a   1.000
_cell.length_b   1.000
_cell.length_c   1.000
_cell.angle_alpha   90.00
_cell.angle_beta   90.00
_cell.angle_gamma   90.00
#
_symmetry.space_group_name_H-M   'P 1'
#
loop_
_entity.id
_entity.type
_entity.pdbx_description
1 polymer ?
#
loop_
_entity_poly.entity_id
_entity_poly.type
_entity_poly.pdbx_seq_one_letter_code
_entity_poly.pdbx_strand_id
1 'polypeptide(L)'
;MVCAPFLPPQSPVLRPMSATISQHIIPHVFGIPSTIRVHRLTRGNWAVVDQRMYDEDASVCGVSLRISREYGDLDAVAFATPTDVFVITLTDTGPSPNASQDGNPLLHILDGSRCLLAGFGMARIALHLYRQWTIHVEGVDLASLFHIKDSKLQTPADFASRRIDPDVDTHKIHALWYGDSIEDLCLRAWLSAVLAEDSSKEVSLALKIRTSHLEDSHLQCLSRLLLNVELLEAERPTLMDNEFDGVDVGADGQLTIRNARFNTRVRRSKQTSIIMETEHGHSIIGHAVRADGKKTGVKVTGGNFRGDIARIRVVGREELTNSEIARDEFLLRLLQGVVPSLVESQFNRMLWFPAERVQGKAKTSSPVRLRIVNPNGKLNDSQAQVVAAMRSLEEPLVIVHGPPGTGKTSTIAAALHLWEQEYSPAWVIAQSNVGVKNIARTLIKRDIDFKLIVSKEFYVEWHEHLYEEIEERLIRSDELFSDPVDAERKIGGSMVILCTIAMLSNPAIDNCGIFRLVPVERLVVDEASQIDTFEFMHLFHKFRDLQKVCMFGDPKQLPPYGKETAPGIKTIYDFKHLKASAYFLNTQYRMPLLLGEFISDHVYDSKLRSVHAISDRSAVRFVNVRKGTEERVGSSWKVC
;
A
#
# COMPACT_ATOMS: atom_id res chain seq x y z
N MET A 1 49.95 -1.78 -58.86
CA MET A 1 50.10 -2.04 -57.41
C MET A 1 48.80 -1.63 -56.76
N VAL A 2 47.93 -2.59 -56.48
CA VAL A 2 46.56 -2.38 -56.01
C VAL A 2 46.58 -2.20 -54.49
N CYS A 3 45.99 -1.10 -54.02
CA CYS A 3 45.84 -0.80 -52.59
C CYS A 3 44.87 -1.78 -51.93
N ALA A 4 45.31 -2.40 -50.82
CA ALA A 4 44.47 -3.21 -49.95
C ALA A 4 43.61 -2.32 -49.02
N PRO A 5 42.39 -2.73 -48.66
CA PRO A 5 41.50 -1.93 -47.81
C PRO A 5 41.88 -2.02 -46.33
N PHE A 6 41.83 -0.86 -45.67
CA PHE A 6 41.97 -0.67 -44.23
C PHE A 6 40.87 -1.41 -43.46
N LEU A 7 41.25 -2.30 -42.54
CA LEU A 7 40.37 -2.82 -41.49
C LEU A 7 40.22 -1.73 -40.39
N PRO A 8 39.01 -1.48 -39.87
CA PRO A 8 38.83 -0.57 -38.74
C PRO A 8 39.41 -1.20 -37.45
N PRO A 9 39.88 -0.39 -36.49
CA PRO A 9 40.44 -0.90 -35.24
C PRO A 9 39.35 -1.58 -34.42
N GLN A 10 39.62 -2.81 -33.96
CA GLN A 10 38.82 -3.49 -32.96
C GLN A 10 38.76 -2.64 -31.69
N SER A 11 37.54 -2.34 -31.23
CA SER A 11 37.29 -1.68 -29.95
C SER A 11 37.85 -2.53 -28.80
N PRO A 12 38.43 -1.92 -27.75
CA PRO A 12 39.00 -2.67 -26.64
C PRO A 12 37.86 -3.34 -25.86
N VAL A 13 37.85 -4.67 -25.84
CA VAL A 13 37.00 -5.47 -24.95
C VAL A 13 37.45 -5.17 -23.51
N LEU A 14 36.75 -4.26 -22.85
CA LEU A 14 36.82 -4.08 -21.40
C LEU A 14 36.40 -5.40 -20.75
N ARG A 15 37.36 -6.15 -20.18
CA ARG A 15 37.06 -7.34 -19.40
C ARG A 15 36.23 -6.91 -18.17
N PRO A 16 35.03 -7.46 -17.95
CA PRO A 16 34.26 -7.17 -16.74
C PRO A 16 35.08 -7.59 -15.51
N MET A 17 35.09 -6.77 -14.46
CA MET A 17 35.65 -7.16 -13.17
C MET A 17 34.71 -8.19 -12.54
N SER A 18 35.12 -9.47 -12.57
CA SER A 18 34.39 -10.56 -11.92
C SER A 18 34.66 -10.55 -10.41
N ALA A 19 33.63 -10.33 -9.62
CA ALA A 19 33.63 -10.52 -8.17
C ALA A 19 32.90 -11.82 -7.81
N THR A 20 32.95 -12.22 -6.54
CA THR A 20 32.19 -13.35 -6.03
C THR A 20 31.43 -12.98 -4.77
N ILE A 21 30.22 -13.51 -4.60
CA ILE A 21 29.39 -13.38 -3.39
C ILE A 21 29.18 -14.76 -2.77
N SER A 22 29.26 -14.86 -1.44
CA SER A 22 28.90 -16.07 -0.70
C SER A 22 27.48 -15.95 -0.14
N GLN A 23 26.59 -16.86 -0.54
CA GLN A 23 25.14 -16.64 -0.35
C GLN A 23 24.65 -16.85 1.08
N HIS A 24 25.17 -17.84 1.82
CA HIS A 24 24.82 -18.11 3.24
C HIS A 24 23.32 -18.15 3.61
N ILE A 25 22.41 -18.29 2.63
CA ILE A 25 20.94 -18.31 2.77
C ILE A 25 20.34 -19.70 2.50
N ILE A 26 20.96 -20.50 1.63
CA ILE A 26 20.64 -21.91 1.36
C ILE A 26 21.78 -22.78 1.95
N PRO A 27 21.48 -23.89 2.64
CA PRO A 27 22.51 -24.83 3.08
C PRO A 27 23.28 -25.44 1.89
N HIS A 28 24.32 -26.22 2.17
CA HIS A 28 25.05 -26.92 1.10
C HIS A 28 24.17 -28.02 0.49
N VAL A 29 23.55 -27.72 -0.64
CA VAL A 29 22.71 -28.62 -1.44
C VAL A 29 23.43 -28.94 -2.76
N PHE A 30 23.41 -30.20 -3.18
CA PHE A 30 24.04 -30.62 -4.44
C PHE A 30 23.41 -29.88 -5.63
N GLY A 31 24.24 -29.29 -6.48
CA GLY A 31 23.80 -28.52 -7.66
C GLY A 31 23.59 -27.02 -7.41
N ILE A 32 23.57 -26.55 -6.16
CA ILE A 32 23.44 -25.12 -5.84
C ILE A 32 24.79 -24.57 -5.37
N PRO A 33 25.36 -23.54 -6.04
CA PRO A 33 26.67 -23.03 -5.68
C PRO A 33 26.63 -22.26 -4.36
N SER A 34 27.66 -22.46 -3.52
CA SER A 34 27.86 -21.65 -2.31
C SER A 34 28.45 -20.26 -2.61
N THR A 35 29.08 -20.13 -3.78
CA THR A 35 29.74 -18.91 -4.27
C THR A 35 29.21 -18.56 -5.66
N ILE A 36 28.70 -17.34 -5.80
CA ILE A 36 28.06 -16.84 -7.00
C ILE A 36 29.01 -15.90 -7.72
N ARG A 37 29.14 -16.03 -9.04
CA ARG A 37 29.95 -15.11 -9.86
C ARG A 37 29.17 -13.84 -10.13
N VAL A 38 29.78 -12.68 -9.90
CA VAL A 38 29.15 -11.38 -10.11
C VAL A 38 29.92 -10.59 -11.16
N HIS A 39 29.22 -10.25 -12.24
CA HIS A 39 29.71 -9.42 -13.33
C HIS A 39 29.13 -8.02 -13.17
N ARG A 40 30.00 -7.05 -12.85
CA ARG A 40 29.60 -5.64 -12.75
C ARG A 40 29.70 -4.98 -14.11
N LEU A 41 28.59 -4.44 -14.58
CA LEU A 41 28.39 -3.91 -15.92
C LEU A 41 27.84 -2.48 -15.87
N THR A 42 28.04 -1.75 -16.96
CA THR A 42 27.50 -0.39 -17.15
C THR A 42 26.33 -0.40 -18.12
N ARG A 43 25.60 0.72 -18.21
CA ARG A 43 24.38 0.92 -19.04
C ARG A 43 24.51 0.52 -20.52
N GLY A 44 25.72 0.37 -21.08
CA GLY A 44 25.94 -0.02 -22.47
C GLY A 44 26.21 -1.52 -22.70
N ASN A 45 26.33 -2.33 -21.65
CA ASN A 45 26.85 -3.70 -21.75
C ASN A 45 25.77 -4.80 -21.85
N TRP A 46 24.56 -4.47 -22.34
CA TRP A 46 23.47 -5.43 -22.49
C TRP A 46 23.82 -6.63 -23.37
N ALA A 47 24.65 -6.43 -24.40
CA ALA A 47 25.11 -7.50 -25.28
C ALA A 47 25.86 -8.61 -24.52
N VAL A 48 26.57 -8.27 -23.44
CA VAL A 48 27.29 -9.25 -22.62
C VAL A 48 26.30 -10.15 -21.88
N VAL A 49 25.23 -9.56 -21.35
CA VAL A 49 24.17 -10.29 -20.65
C VAL A 49 23.43 -11.20 -21.63
N ASP A 50 23.01 -10.66 -22.76
CA ASP A 50 22.27 -11.37 -23.81
C ASP A 50 23.07 -12.57 -24.38
N GLN A 51 24.34 -12.34 -24.72
CA GLN A 51 25.23 -13.40 -25.21
C GLN A 51 25.44 -14.48 -24.15
N ARG A 52 25.62 -14.10 -22.89
CA ARG A 52 25.90 -15.06 -21.83
C ARG A 52 24.69 -15.94 -21.50
N MET A 53 23.49 -15.36 -21.52
CA MET A 53 22.24 -16.12 -21.39
C MET A 53 22.05 -17.11 -22.55
N TYR A 54 22.44 -16.71 -23.76
CA TYR A 54 22.42 -17.60 -24.92
C TYR A 54 23.43 -18.75 -24.78
N ASP A 55 24.67 -18.45 -24.37
CA ASP A 55 25.73 -19.45 -24.21
C ASP A 55 25.41 -20.48 -23.11
N GLU A 56 24.65 -20.09 -22.08
CA GLU A 56 24.21 -20.98 -20.99
C GLU A 56 22.90 -21.74 -21.28
N ASP A 57 22.28 -21.52 -22.45
CA ASP A 57 20.96 -22.08 -22.82
C ASP A 57 19.90 -21.86 -21.71
N ALA A 58 19.93 -20.68 -21.09
CA ALA A 58 19.12 -20.39 -19.92
C ALA A 58 17.64 -20.24 -20.30
N SER A 59 16.78 -21.17 -19.86
CA SER A 59 15.33 -21.06 -20.09
C SER A 59 14.66 -19.96 -19.25
N VAL A 60 15.27 -19.62 -18.12
CA VAL A 60 14.76 -18.64 -17.14
C VAL A 60 15.89 -17.74 -16.66
N CYS A 61 15.55 -16.51 -16.31
CA CYS A 61 16.48 -15.53 -15.76
C CYS A 61 15.87 -14.85 -14.54
N GLY A 62 16.54 -14.96 -13.40
CA GLY A 62 16.14 -14.24 -12.20
C GLY A 62 16.39 -12.74 -12.35
N VAL A 63 15.43 -11.90 -11.96
CA VAL A 63 15.57 -10.44 -12.05
C VAL A 63 15.24 -9.75 -10.73
N SER A 64 16.01 -8.72 -10.39
CA SER A 64 15.71 -7.83 -9.25
C SER A 64 16.17 -6.41 -9.53
N LEU A 65 15.55 -5.45 -8.84
CA LEU A 65 15.75 -4.02 -9.04
C LEU A 65 16.25 -3.35 -7.76
N ARG A 66 16.94 -2.22 -7.96
CA ARG A 66 17.23 -1.24 -6.92
C ARG A 66 16.73 0.12 -7.41
N ILE A 67 15.86 0.75 -6.62
CA ILE A 67 15.23 2.04 -6.93
C ILE A 67 15.83 3.10 -6.00
N SER A 68 16.19 4.23 -6.59
CA SER A 68 16.70 5.40 -5.87
C SER A 68 15.66 5.92 -4.89
N ARG A 69 16.05 6.08 -3.62
CA ARG A 69 15.18 6.65 -2.58
C ARG A 69 14.94 8.15 -2.75
N GLU A 70 15.79 8.84 -3.51
CA GLU A 70 15.75 10.30 -3.64
C GLU A 70 14.97 10.74 -4.89
N TYR A 71 15.17 10.05 -6.01
CA TYR A 71 14.57 10.43 -7.31
C TYR A 71 13.54 9.43 -7.83
N GLY A 72 13.48 8.24 -7.24
CA GLY A 72 12.56 7.19 -7.68
C GLY A 72 12.92 6.54 -9.02
N ASP A 73 14.11 6.83 -9.55
CA ASP A 73 14.64 6.21 -10.76
C ASP A 73 15.40 4.91 -10.43
N LEU A 74 15.63 4.10 -11.46
CA LEU A 74 16.28 2.81 -11.33
C LEU A 74 17.79 3.02 -11.15
N ASP A 75 18.34 2.70 -9.98
CA ASP A 75 19.79 2.81 -9.70
C ASP A 75 20.55 1.65 -10.31
N ALA A 76 20.00 0.44 -10.20
CA ALA A 76 20.61 -0.77 -10.73
C ALA A 76 19.58 -1.87 -11.01
N VAL A 77 19.94 -2.76 -11.93
CA VAL A 77 19.20 -4.00 -12.24
C VAL A 77 20.16 -5.17 -12.16
N ALA A 78 19.73 -6.26 -11.54
CA ALA A 78 20.43 -7.52 -11.57
C ALA A 78 19.64 -8.55 -12.37
N PHE A 79 20.33 -9.21 -13.30
CA PHE A 79 19.87 -10.40 -14.00
C PHE A 79 20.73 -11.59 -13.57
N ALA A 80 20.15 -12.75 -13.39
CA ALA A 80 20.86 -13.89 -12.83
C ALA A 80 20.49 -15.21 -13.52
N THR A 81 21.51 -16.04 -13.68
CA THR A 81 21.37 -17.49 -13.83
C THR A 81 21.69 -18.15 -12.47
N PRO A 82 21.53 -19.47 -12.32
CA PRO A 82 21.85 -20.17 -11.07
C PRO A 82 23.33 -20.03 -10.65
N THR A 83 24.24 -19.67 -11.57
CA THR A 83 25.68 -19.55 -11.31
C THR A 83 26.25 -18.14 -11.42
N ASP A 84 25.61 -17.27 -12.20
CA ASP A 84 26.13 -15.95 -12.56
C ASP A 84 25.09 -14.84 -12.34
N VAL A 85 25.54 -13.70 -11.84
CA VAL A 85 24.74 -12.48 -11.67
C VAL A 85 25.38 -11.34 -12.44
N PHE A 86 24.60 -10.67 -13.27
CA PHE A 86 24.97 -9.49 -14.03
C PHE A 86 24.30 -8.28 -13.39
N VAL A 87 25.10 -7.41 -12.78
CA VAL A 87 24.60 -6.16 -12.17
C VAL A 87 24.90 -5.01 -13.10
N ILE A 88 23.86 -4.33 -13.57
CA ILE A 88 23.97 -3.13 -14.39
C ILE A 88 23.66 -1.92 -13.52
N THR A 89 24.66 -1.07 -13.31
CA THR A 89 24.47 0.22 -12.62
C THR A 89 24.07 1.28 -13.65
N LEU A 90 23.02 2.05 -13.34
CA LEU A 90 22.37 2.98 -14.27
C LEU A 90 22.60 4.46 -13.93
N THR A 91 23.27 4.74 -12.82
CA THR A 91 23.65 6.10 -12.40
C THR A 91 24.76 6.71 -13.25
N ASP A 92 25.40 5.93 -14.13
CA ASP A 92 26.39 6.44 -15.09
C ASP A 92 25.74 7.13 -16.30
N THR A 93 26.31 8.27 -16.73
CA THR A 93 25.85 9.11 -17.86
C THR A 93 26.07 8.49 -19.25
N GLY A 94 26.02 7.17 -19.36
CA GLY A 94 26.14 6.46 -20.63
C GLY A 94 24.91 6.67 -21.53
N PRO A 95 25.06 6.57 -22.86
CA PRO A 95 23.94 6.71 -23.79
C PRO A 95 22.86 5.67 -23.49
N SER A 96 21.60 6.10 -23.50
CA SER A 96 20.46 5.19 -23.42
C SER A 96 20.36 4.38 -24.73
N PRO A 97 20.03 3.07 -24.68
CA PRO A 97 19.76 2.33 -25.90
C PRO A 97 18.60 2.99 -26.66
N ASN A 98 18.75 3.18 -27.97
CA ASN A 98 17.62 3.56 -28.82
C ASN A 98 16.65 2.37 -28.87
N ALA A 99 15.40 2.58 -28.44
CA ALA A 99 14.37 1.55 -28.35
C ALA A 99 13.93 0.95 -29.70
N SER A 100 14.38 1.54 -30.82
CA SER A 100 13.84 1.29 -32.17
C SER A 100 14.85 0.68 -33.15
N GLN A 101 15.87 -0.04 -32.68
CA GLN A 101 16.80 -0.77 -33.55
C GLN A 101 16.61 -2.28 -33.42
N ASP A 102 16.33 -2.95 -34.55
CA ASP A 102 16.45 -4.40 -34.68
C ASP A 102 17.82 -4.85 -34.17
N GLY A 103 17.85 -5.80 -33.23
CA GLY A 103 19.07 -6.29 -32.59
C GLY A 103 19.49 -5.57 -31.31
N ASN A 104 18.60 -4.80 -30.65
CA ASN A 104 18.86 -4.28 -29.29
C ASN A 104 18.90 -5.44 -28.26
N PRO A 105 20.06 -5.75 -27.65
CA PRO A 105 20.16 -6.88 -26.72
C PRO A 105 19.26 -6.73 -25.49
N LEU A 106 18.97 -5.49 -25.06
CA LEU A 106 18.05 -5.24 -23.96
C LEU A 106 16.61 -5.63 -24.30
N LEU A 107 16.19 -5.47 -25.55
CA LEU A 107 14.85 -5.87 -25.99
C LEU A 107 14.67 -7.38 -25.80
N HIS A 108 15.62 -8.18 -26.29
CA HIS A 108 15.57 -9.65 -26.19
C HIS A 108 15.56 -10.16 -24.74
N ILE A 109 16.25 -9.47 -23.84
CA ILE A 109 16.27 -9.81 -22.41
C ILE A 109 14.91 -9.50 -21.76
N LEU A 110 14.29 -8.39 -22.12
CA LEU A 110 13.07 -7.92 -21.46
C LEU A 110 11.80 -8.54 -22.01
N ASP A 111 11.69 -8.72 -23.33
CA ASP A 111 10.47 -9.19 -24.00
C ASP A 111 10.28 -10.73 -23.93
N GLY A 112 11.20 -11.43 -23.28
CA GLY A 112 11.16 -12.88 -23.12
C GLY A 112 11.70 -13.68 -24.32
N SER A 113 12.18 -13.01 -25.38
CA SER A 113 12.73 -13.69 -26.56
C SER A 113 14.03 -14.46 -26.26
N ARG A 114 14.82 -13.99 -25.28
CA ARG A 114 16.05 -14.67 -24.85
C ARG A 114 15.76 -15.78 -23.84
N CYS A 115 15.07 -15.42 -22.76
CA CYS A 115 14.75 -16.27 -21.64
C CYS A 115 13.59 -15.64 -20.86
N LEU A 116 12.81 -16.45 -20.14
CA LEU A 116 11.71 -15.92 -19.35
C LEU A 116 12.24 -15.27 -18.06
N LEU A 117 11.94 -13.99 -17.85
CA LEU A 117 12.27 -13.32 -16.59
C LEU A 117 11.44 -13.88 -15.44
N ALA A 118 12.06 -14.08 -14.28
CA ALA A 118 11.43 -14.60 -13.07
C ALA A 118 11.82 -13.75 -11.86
N GLY A 119 10.84 -13.41 -11.03
CA GLY A 119 11.09 -12.64 -9.82
C GLY A 119 9.94 -12.73 -8.82
N PHE A 120 10.19 -12.31 -7.59
CA PHE A 120 9.16 -12.07 -6.58
C PHE A 120 8.69 -10.61 -6.68
N GLY A 121 7.40 -10.39 -6.89
CA GLY A 121 6.87 -9.06 -7.21
C GLY A 121 7.10 -8.68 -8.67
N MET A 122 7.07 -9.66 -9.58
CA MET A 122 7.43 -9.48 -10.99
C MET A 122 6.54 -8.45 -11.70
N ALA A 123 5.29 -8.26 -11.24
CA ALA A 123 4.40 -7.20 -11.74
C ALA A 123 4.98 -5.79 -11.48
N ARG A 124 5.52 -5.56 -10.27
CA ARG A 124 6.18 -4.31 -9.89
C ARG A 124 7.46 -4.12 -10.69
N ILE A 125 8.27 -5.18 -10.79
CA ILE A 125 9.51 -5.20 -11.57
C ILE A 125 9.24 -4.82 -13.04
N ALA A 126 8.27 -5.46 -13.68
CA ALA A 126 7.91 -5.21 -15.08
C ALA A 126 7.48 -3.75 -15.32
N LEU A 127 6.70 -3.16 -14.42
CA LEU A 127 6.27 -1.75 -14.54
C LEU A 127 7.44 -0.77 -14.41
N HIS A 128 8.42 -1.03 -13.53
CA HIS A 128 9.61 -0.19 -13.39
C HIS A 128 10.57 -0.33 -14.58
N LEU A 129 10.79 -1.55 -15.07
CA LEU A 129 11.58 -1.81 -16.27
C LEU A 129 10.94 -1.13 -17.50
N TYR A 130 9.62 -1.23 -17.67
CA TYR A 130 8.89 -0.53 -18.72
C TYR A 130 8.99 0.99 -18.57
N ARG A 131 8.80 1.55 -17.36
CA ARG A 131 8.96 3.00 -17.11
C ARG A 131 10.35 3.49 -17.52
N GLN A 132 11.39 2.71 -17.25
CA GLN A 132 12.77 3.09 -17.50
C GLN A 132 13.13 3.12 -18.99
N TRP A 133 12.63 2.15 -19.77
CA TRP A 133 13.08 1.96 -21.16
C TRP A 133 11.99 1.98 -22.20
N THR A 134 10.71 2.06 -21.83
CA THR A 134 9.55 1.95 -22.72
C THR A 134 9.61 0.71 -23.62
N ILE A 135 10.21 -0.37 -23.08
CA ILE A 135 10.30 -1.68 -23.72
C ILE A 135 9.32 -2.59 -22.99
N HIS A 136 8.52 -3.35 -23.73
CA HIS A 136 7.61 -4.31 -23.14
C HIS A 136 8.37 -5.45 -22.47
N VAL A 137 7.93 -5.78 -21.27
CA VAL A 137 8.49 -6.83 -20.43
C VAL A 137 7.57 -8.05 -20.41
N GLU A 138 8.16 -9.23 -20.55
CA GLU A 138 7.55 -10.53 -20.28
C GLU A 138 8.26 -11.24 -19.11
N GLY A 139 7.49 -11.85 -18.22
CA GLY A 139 8.06 -12.62 -17.10
C GLY A 139 7.03 -13.46 -16.34
N VAL A 140 7.48 -14.03 -15.23
CA VAL A 140 6.65 -14.83 -14.32
C VAL A 140 6.87 -14.37 -12.87
N ASP A 141 5.77 -14.27 -12.13
CA ASP A 141 5.84 -14.00 -10.70
C ASP A 141 5.94 -15.30 -9.90
N LEU A 142 7.06 -15.47 -9.21
CA LEU A 142 7.35 -16.69 -8.44
C LEU A 142 6.43 -16.85 -7.22
N ALA A 143 5.98 -15.75 -6.62
CA ALA A 143 5.09 -15.80 -5.45
C ALA A 143 3.70 -16.38 -5.81
N SER A 144 3.33 -16.31 -7.09
CA SER A 144 2.04 -16.79 -7.63
C SER A 144 2.02 -18.23 -8.13
N LEU A 145 3.17 -18.91 -8.27
CA LEU A 145 3.24 -20.26 -8.90
C LEU A 145 2.42 -21.32 -8.18
N PHE A 146 2.37 -21.22 -6.85
CA PHE A 146 1.76 -22.22 -5.99
C PHE A 146 0.66 -21.55 -5.16
N HIS A 147 -0.55 -21.48 -5.70
CA HIS A 147 -1.71 -21.07 -4.94
C HIS A 147 -1.91 -22.02 -3.74
N ILE A 148 -1.65 -21.52 -2.53
CA ILE A 148 -2.01 -22.20 -1.29
C ILE A 148 -3.51 -21.96 -1.06
N LYS A 149 -4.23 -22.94 -0.49
CA LYS A 149 -5.67 -22.90 -0.21
C LYS A 149 -6.19 -21.70 0.60
N ASP A 150 -5.30 -20.82 1.10
CA ASP A 150 -5.63 -19.59 1.82
C ASP A 150 -4.87 -18.40 1.23
N SER A 151 -5.27 -17.93 0.04
CA SER A 151 -5.04 -16.62 -0.65
C SER A 151 -3.77 -15.76 -0.43
N LYS A 152 -2.77 -16.19 0.32
CA LYS A 152 -1.55 -15.44 0.60
C LYS A 152 -0.47 -15.89 -0.37
N LEU A 153 0.03 -14.93 -1.16
CA LEU A 153 1.22 -15.10 -1.98
C LEU A 153 2.39 -15.62 -1.13
N GLN A 154 3.20 -16.49 -1.71
CA GLN A 154 4.32 -17.08 -0.98
C GLN A 154 5.49 -16.12 -0.89
N THR A 155 6.12 -16.07 0.27
CA THR A 155 7.38 -15.34 0.41
C THR A 155 8.53 -16.12 -0.24
N PRO A 156 9.63 -15.45 -0.62
CA PRO A 156 10.82 -16.13 -1.12
C PRO A 156 11.37 -17.19 -0.16
N ALA A 157 11.32 -16.92 1.14
CA ALA A 157 11.73 -17.86 2.18
C ALA A 157 10.80 -19.08 2.25
N ASP A 158 9.48 -18.89 2.19
CA ASP A 158 8.51 -20.00 2.16
C ASP A 158 8.69 -20.88 0.92
N PHE A 159 8.97 -20.26 -0.23
CA PHE A 159 9.23 -20.99 -1.48
C PHE A 159 10.52 -21.81 -1.37
N ALA A 160 11.63 -21.17 -0.99
CA ALA A 160 12.92 -21.84 -0.86
C ALA A 160 12.88 -22.99 0.16
N SER A 161 12.24 -22.77 1.31
CA SER A 161 12.07 -23.79 2.35
C SER A 161 11.30 -25.02 1.85
N ARG A 162 10.31 -24.80 0.99
CA ARG A 162 9.49 -25.89 0.44
C ARG A 162 10.17 -26.65 -0.69
N ARG A 163 10.84 -25.93 -1.59
CA ARG A 163 11.29 -26.50 -2.87
C ARG A 163 12.74 -26.93 -2.86
N ILE A 164 13.59 -26.23 -2.11
CA ILE A 164 15.03 -26.49 -2.07
C ILE A 164 15.39 -27.30 -0.82
N ASP A 165 15.22 -26.72 0.36
CA ASP A 165 15.63 -27.35 1.61
C ASP A 165 14.86 -26.74 2.80
N PRO A 166 14.26 -27.53 3.70
CA PRO A 166 13.52 -27.00 4.85
C PRO A 166 14.38 -26.15 5.81
N ASP A 167 15.69 -26.36 5.84
CA ASP A 167 16.65 -25.71 6.75
C ASP A 167 17.30 -24.44 6.15
N VAL A 168 16.70 -23.85 5.09
CA VAL A 168 17.12 -22.52 4.59
C VAL A 168 17.06 -21.46 5.70
N ASP A 169 17.96 -20.48 5.61
CA ASP A 169 18.00 -19.34 6.54
C ASP A 169 16.90 -18.34 6.17
N THR A 170 15.66 -18.65 6.57
CA THR A 170 14.46 -17.86 6.29
C THR A 170 14.61 -16.39 6.72
N HIS A 171 15.28 -16.14 7.84
CA HIS A 171 15.54 -14.80 8.35
C HIS A 171 16.41 -13.99 7.38
N LYS A 172 17.55 -14.54 6.96
CA LYS A 172 18.40 -13.85 5.98
C LYS A 172 17.72 -13.69 4.64
N ILE A 173 16.95 -14.68 4.17
CA ILE A 173 16.18 -14.56 2.93
C ILE A 173 15.21 -13.38 3.02
N HIS A 174 14.44 -13.26 4.12
CA HIS A 174 13.57 -12.09 4.32
C HIS A 174 14.36 -10.78 4.36
N ALA A 175 15.56 -10.77 4.96
CA ALA A 175 16.43 -9.62 5.00
C ALA A 175 16.84 -9.09 3.64
N LEU A 176 17.00 -9.97 2.66
CA LEU A 176 17.31 -9.55 1.29
C LEU A 176 16.24 -8.63 0.70
N TRP A 177 14.96 -8.75 1.05
CA TRP A 177 13.87 -7.93 0.45
C TRP A 177 13.69 -6.55 1.08
N TYR A 178 14.31 -6.30 2.23
CA TYR A 178 14.38 -4.95 2.82
C TYR A 178 15.80 -4.37 2.87
N GLY A 179 16.80 -5.18 2.48
CA GLY A 179 18.17 -4.75 2.22
C GLY A 179 18.30 -3.96 0.92
N ASP A 180 19.25 -3.04 0.90
CA ASP A 180 19.48 -2.08 -0.20
C ASP A 180 20.92 -2.11 -0.70
N SER A 181 21.70 -3.12 -0.30
CA SER A 181 23.06 -3.29 -0.82
C SER A 181 23.04 -3.90 -2.22
N ILE A 182 24.13 -3.74 -2.98
CA ILE A 182 24.31 -4.45 -4.25
C ILE A 182 24.36 -5.97 -4.03
N GLU A 183 24.85 -6.42 -2.88
CA GLU A 183 24.83 -7.84 -2.51
C GLU A 183 23.41 -8.37 -2.34
N ASP A 184 22.54 -7.63 -1.64
CA ASP A 184 21.12 -7.98 -1.52
C ASP A 184 20.44 -8.06 -2.88
N LEU A 185 20.70 -7.07 -3.74
CA LEU A 185 20.20 -7.04 -5.13
C LEU A 185 20.63 -8.30 -5.91
N CYS A 186 21.92 -8.67 -5.82
CA CYS A 186 22.44 -9.87 -6.47
C CYS A 186 21.77 -11.13 -5.95
N LEU A 187 21.68 -11.28 -4.62
CA LEU A 187 21.12 -12.47 -3.99
C LEU A 187 19.63 -12.63 -4.26
N ARG A 188 18.86 -11.53 -4.36
CA ARG A 188 17.44 -11.58 -4.77
C ARG A 188 17.26 -12.10 -6.19
N ALA A 189 18.04 -11.58 -7.14
CA ALA A 189 18.00 -12.02 -8.53
C ALA A 189 18.45 -13.49 -8.65
N TRP A 190 19.58 -13.84 -8.02
CA TRP A 190 20.09 -15.21 -8.00
C TRP A 190 19.12 -16.21 -7.39
N LEU A 191 18.56 -15.91 -6.21
CA LEU A 191 17.60 -16.81 -5.56
C LEU A 191 16.37 -17.03 -6.45
N SER A 192 15.92 -15.98 -7.15
CA SER A 192 14.82 -16.09 -8.11
C SER A 192 15.18 -16.99 -9.29
N ALA A 193 16.41 -16.94 -9.81
CA ALA A 193 16.89 -17.83 -10.87
C ALA A 193 16.92 -19.30 -10.43
N VAL A 194 17.50 -19.58 -9.24
CA VAL A 194 17.58 -20.93 -8.66
C VAL A 194 16.18 -21.53 -8.47
N LEU A 195 15.26 -20.76 -7.87
CA LEU A 195 13.90 -21.24 -7.63
C LEU A 195 13.09 -21.42 -8.91
N ALA A 196 13.32 -20.58 -9.92
CA ALA A 196 12.67 -20.69 -11.22
C ALA A 196 13.16 -21.93 -11.99
N GLU A 197 14.46 -22.24 -11.95
CA GLU A 197 15.03 -23.42 -12.60
C GLU A 197 14.55 -24.72 -11.94
N ASP A 198 14.60 -24.79 -10.60
CA ASP A 198 14.09 -25.94 -9.84
C ASP A 198 12.59 -26.19 -10.06
N SER A 199 11.83 -25.13 -10.34
CA SER A 199 10.39 -25.18 -10.64
C SER A 199 10.07 -24.90 -12.12
N SER A 200 10.95 -25.32 -13.04
CA SER A 200 10.83 -25.05 -14.47
C SER A 200 9.50 -25.50 -15.08
N LYS A 201 8.94 -26.63 -14.64
CA LYS A 201 7.65 -27.12 -15.08
C LYS A 201 6.52 -26.17 -14.68
N GLU A 202 6.45 -25.79 -13.42
CA GLU A 202 5.44 -24.86 -12.92
C GLU A 202 5.60 -23.47 -13.55
N VAL A 203 6.84 -23.00 -13.68
CA VAL A 203 7.16 -21.78 -14.41
C VAL A 203 6.61 -21.84 -15.82
N SER A 204 6.83 -22.93 -16.56
CA SER A 204 6.35 -23.07 -17.95
C SER A 204 4.81 -22.95 -18.06
N LEU A 205 4.09 -23.51 -17.08
CA LEU A 205 2.62 -23.54 -17.03
C LEU A 205 1.99 -22.27 -16.44
N ALA A 206 2.76 -21.45 -15.75
CA ALA A 206 2.27 -20.25 -15.08
C ALA A 206 1.80 -19.18 -16.06
N LEU A 207 0.78 -18.41 -15.64
CA LEU A 207 0.34 -17.22 -16.35
C LEU A 207 1.48 -16.20 -16.41
N LYS A 208 1.86 -15.81 -17.62
CA LYS A 208 2.91 -14.84 -17.85
C LYS A 208 2.40 -13.44 -17.62
N ILE A 209 3.23 -12.63 -17.00
CA ILE A 209 3.10 -11.18 -16.94
C ILE A 209 3.61 -10.64 -18.27
N ARG A 210 2.77 -9.87 -18.95
CA ARG A 210 3.17 -9.12 -20.15
C ARG A 210 2.65 -7.70 -20.03
N THR A 211 3.58 -6.75 -20.09
CA THR A 211 3.19 -5.33 -20.16
C THR A 211 2.44 -4.99 -21.45
N SER A 212 2.66 -5.74 -22.53
CA SER A 212 1.93 -5.57 -23.80
C SER A 212 0.44 -5.88 -23.73
N HIS A 213 -0.06 -6.46 -22.63
CA HIS A 213 -1.50 -6.60 -22.39
C HIS A 213 -2.21 -5.26 -22.12
N LEU A 214 -1.47 -4.20 -21.80
CA LEU A 214 -2.00 -2.88 -21.48
C LEU A 214 -1.49 -1.83 -22.47
N GLU A 215 -2.31 -0.81 -22.72
CA GLU A 215 -1.90 0.36 -23.48
C GLU A 215 -0.79 1.16 -22.75
N ASP A 216 0.07 1.84 -23.51
CA ASP A 216 1.15 2.67 -22.96
C ASP A 216 0.66 3.71 -21.96
N SER A 217 -0.50 4.32 -22.21
CA SER A 217 -1.11 5.30 -21.32
C SER A 217 -1.47 4.70 -19.95
N HIS A 218 -1.91 3.43 -19.93
CA HIS A 218 -2.21 2.66 -18.73
C HIS A 218 -0.92 2.32 -17.98
N LEU A 219 0.10 1.83 -18.69
CA LEU A 219 1.41 1.49 -18.10
C LEU A 219 2.11 2.71 -17.49
N GLN A 220 2.05 3.86 -18.15
CA GLN A 220 2.57 5.13 -17.62
C GLN A 220 1.81 5.60 -16.38
N CYS A 221 0.50 5.40 -16.34
CA CYS A 221 -0.30 5.70 -15.17
C CYS A 221 0.09 4.81 -13.98
N LEU A 222 0.09 3.48 -14.18
CA LEU A 222 0.40 2.51 -13.14
C LEU A 222 1.83 2.64 -12.60
N SER A 223 2.82 2.75 -13.48
CA SER A 223 4.23 2.89 -13.06
C SER A 223 4.49 4.15 -12.25
N ARG A 224 3.78 5.26 -12.54
CA ARG A 224 3.86 6.50 -11.75
C ARG A 224 3.23 6.34 -10.38
N LEU A 225 2.07 5.69 -10.29
CA LEU A 225 1.38 5.46 -9.01
C LEU A 225 2.18 4.48 -8.13
N LEU A 226 2.69 3.41 -8.74
CA LEU A 226 3.53 2.42 -8.06
C LEU A 226 4.81 3.05 -7.50
N LEU A 227 5.39 4.02 -8.19
CA LEU A 227 6.60 4.68 -7.67
C LEU A 227 6.38 5.33 -6.30
N ASN A 228 5.21 5.93 -6.06
CA ASN A 228 4.91 6.50 -4.74
C ASN A 228 4.87 5.41 -3.65
N VAL A 229 4.35 4.22 -3.98
CA VAL A 229 4.32 3.06 -3.09
C VAL A 229 5.75 2.64 -2.73
N GLU A 230 6.63 2.51 -3.72
CA GLU A 230 8.04 2.13 -3.51
C GLU A 230 8.76 3.13 -2.58
N LEU A 231 8.56 4.43 -2.79
CA LEU A 231 9.18 5.48 -1.98
C LEU A 231 8.71 5.41 -0.52
N LEU A 232 7.40 5.24 -0.29
CA LEU A 232 6.83 5.06 1.05
C LEU A 232 7.33 3.78 1.73
N GLU A 233 7.40 2.68 1.01
CA GLU A 233 7.90 1.40 1.54
C GLU A 233 9.41 1.47 1.86
N ALA A 234 10.19 2.22 1.08
CA ALA A 234 11.62 2.42 1.30
C ALA A 234 11.93 3.24 2.56
N GLU A 235 11.02 4.13 2.97
CA GLU A 235 11.14 4.93 4.20
C GLU A 235 10.77 4.14 5.46
N ARG A 236 9.99 3.05 5.34
CA ARG A 236 9.62 2.24 6.50
C ARG A 236 10.86 1.75 7.25
N PRO A 237 10.96 1.99 8.57
CA PRO A 237 12.12 1.59 9.34
C PRO A 237 12.26 0.07 9.34
N THR A 238 13.45 -0.42 9.02
CA THR A 238 13.81 -1.84 9.13
C THR A 238 14.34 -2.21 10.51
N LEU A 239 14.57 -1.19 11.36
CA LEU A 239 15.01 -1.31 12.73
C LEU A 239 14.20 -0.35 13.60
N MET A 240 13.54 -0.87 14.63
CA MET A 240 12.79 -0.05 15.60
C MET A 240 13.22 -0.39 17.02
N ASP A 241 13.53 0.63 17.81
CA ASP A 241 13.69 0.47 19.26
C ASP A 241 12.31 0.28 19.91
N ASN A 242 12.24 -0.69 20.83
CA ASN A 242 11.00 -1.06 21.48
C ASN A 242 11.03 -0.65 22.96
N GLU A 243 10.16 0.27 23.36
CA GLU A 243 9.98 0.65 24.76
C GLU A 243 9.18 -0.43 25.52
N PHE A 244 9.70 -0.91 26.64
CA PHE A 244 9.10 -1.97 27.47
C PHE A 244 9.18 -1.66 28.97
N ASP A 245 8.18 -2.14 29.72
CA ASP A 245 8.06 -2.02 31.18
C ASP A 245 8.61 -3.27 31.91
N GLY A 246 8.88 -4.36 31.18
CA GLY A 246 9.48 -5.58 31.73
C GLY A 246 9.36 -6.77 30.80
N VAL A 247 10.08 -7.85 31.13
CA VAL A 247 10.03 -9.12 30.42
C VAL A 247 9.85 -10.25 31.42
N ASP A 248 8.77 -11.02 31.25
CA ASP A 248 8.44 -12.15 32.10
C ASP A 248 8.78 -13.47 31.35
N VAL A 249 9.32 -14.47 32.05
CA VAL A 249 9.61 -15.80 31.47
C VAL A 249 8.49 -16.76 31.85
N GLY A 250 7.82 -17.33 30.85
CA GLY A 250 6.79 -18.36 31.02
C GLY A 250 7.38 -19.72 31.39
N ALA A 251 6.56 -20.59 31.99
CA ALA A 251 6.96 -21.95 32.36
C ALA A 251 7.33 -22.85 31.16
N ASP A 252 6.91 -22.46 29.96
CA ASP A 252 7.20 -23.09 28.67
C ASP A 252 8.46 -22.53 27.98
N GLY A 253 9.19 -21.62 28.63
CA GLY A 253 10.36 -20.95 28.08
C GLY A 253 10.05 -19.81 27.11
N GLN A 254 8.77 -19.48 26.89
CA GLN A 254 8.40 -18.30 26.11
C GLN A 254 8.58 -17.02 26.92
N LEU A 255 9.13 -15.99 26.28
CA LEU A 255 9.25 -14.67 26.88
C LEU A 255 7.96 -13.89 26.64
N THR A 256 7.53 -13.10 27.62
CA THR A 256 6.43 -12.15 27.48
C THR A 256 6.96 -10.76 27.77
N ILE A 257 7.11 -9.96 26.73
CA ILE A 257 7.49 -8.54 26.83
C ILE A 257 6.23 -7.77 27.19
N ARG A 258 6.28 -6.99 28.27
CA ARG A 258 5.28 -5.97 28.58
C ARG A 258 5.73 -4.65 27.94
N ASN A 259 5.11 -4.28 26.84
CA ASN A 259 5.44 -3.05 26.11
C ASN A 259 4.94 -1.82 26.89
N ALA A 260 5.76 -0.76 26.97
CA ALA A 260 5.40 0.47 27.70
C ALA A 260 4.18 1.15 27.03
N ARG A 261 4.21 1.16 25.70
CA ARG A 261 3.14 1.67 24.86
C ARG A 261 2.53 0.54 24.06
N PHE A 262 1.27 0.74 23.71
CA PHE A 262 0.55 -0.23 22.92
C PHE A 262 1.12 -0.32 21.48
N ASN A 263 1.48 0.83 20.89
CA ASN A 263 2.04 0.92 19.55
C ASN A 263 3.45 0.34 19.41
N THR A 264 4.13 0.01 20.51
CA THR A 264 5.43 -0.67 20.47
C THR A 264 5.28 -2.20 20.52
N ARG A 265 4.06 -2.76 20.63
CA ARG A 265 3.86 -4.21 20.59
C ARG A 265 4.24 -4.80 19.23
N VAL A 266 4.84 -5.99 19.22
CA VAL A 266 5.29 -6.65 17.99
C VAL A 266 4.29 -7.74 17.60
N ARG A 267 3.75 -7.65 16.39
CA ARG A 267 2.81 -8.64 15.85
C ARG A 267 3.54 -9.88 15.36
N ARG A 268 2.85 -11.02 15.38
CA ARG A 268 3.35 -12.22 14.72
C ARG A 268 3.51 -11.92 13.23
N SER A 269 4.73 -12.05 12.74
CA SER A 269 5.07 -11.81 11.34
C SER A 269 6.19 -12.75 10.95
N LYS A 270 6.18 -13.21 9.70
CA LYS A 270 7.28 -13.99 9.14
C LYS A 270 8.51 -13.14 8.83
N GLN A 271 8.31 -11.83 8.67
CA GLN A 271 9.30 -10.90 8.15
C GLN A 271 9.98 -10.05 9.23
N THR A 272 9.58 -10.20 10.50
CA THR A 272 10.18 -9.48 11.63
C THR A 272 10.78 -10.42 12.66
N SER A 273 11.84 -9.95 13.31
CA SER A 273 12.52 -10.60 14.42
C SER A 273 12.74 -9.62 15.55
N ILE A 274 12.76 -10.15 16.77
CA ILE A 274 12.98 -9.38 17.99
C ILE A 274 14.38 -9.71 18.47
N ILE A 275 15.25 -8.69 18.50
CA ILE A 275 16.59 -8.76 19.07
C ILE A 275 16.55 -8.18 20.47
N MET A 276 16.88 -9.00 21.45
CA MET A 276 16.97 -8.63 22.86
C MET A 276 18.44 -8.63 23.29
N GLU A 277 18.94 -7.51 23.77
CA GLU A 277 20.28 -7.38 24.32
C GLU A 277 20.20 -7.42 25.85
N THR A 278 20.95 -8.34 26.45
CA THR A 278 21.08 -8.46 27.91
C THR A 278 22.01 -7.39 28.48
N GLU A 279 21.91 -7.09 29.77
CA GLU A 279 22.83 -6.18 30.47
C GLU A 279 24.31 -6.62 30.37
N HIS A 280 24.56 -7.91 30.16
CA HIS A 280 25.89 -8.47 29.95
C HIS A 280 26.36 -8.45 28.49
N GLY A 281 25.64 -7.78 27.58
CA GLY A 281 26.02 -7.61 26.18
C GLY A 281 25.75 -8.82 25.26
N HIS A 282 25.05 -9.86 25.75
CA HIS A 282 24.64 -10.98 24.90
C HIS A 282 23.37 -10.62 24.12
N SER A 283 23.36 -10.96 22.83
CA SER A 283 22.21 -10.76 21.94
C SER A 283 21.43 -12.05 21.75
N ILE A 284 20.12 -11.96 21.92
CA ILE A 284 19.17 -13.08 21.82
C ILE A 284 18.16 -12.73 20.74
N ILE A 285 17.92 -13.66 19.82
CA ILE A 285 16.96 -13.50 18.73
C ILE A 285 15.71 -14.30 19.06
N GLY A 286 14.54 -13.71 18.87
CA GLY A 286 13.27 -14.41 18.94
C GLY A 286 12.25 -13.87 17.96
N HIS A 287 11.11 -14.54 17.87
CA HIS A 287 10.01 -14.17 16.99
C HIS A 287 8.73 -13.97 17.79
N ALA A 288 7.96 -12.95 17.42
CA ALA A 288 6.64 -12.74 17.99
C ALA A 288 5.72 -13.91 17.61
N VAL A 289 5.14 -14.57 18.61
CA VAL A 289 4.19 -15.68 18.42
C VAL A 289 2.76 -15.27 18.74
N ARG A 290 2.59 -14.28 19.62
CA ARG A 290 1.29 -13.70 20.00
C ARG A 290 1.45 -12.26 20.41
N ALA A 291 0.43 -11.45 20.20
CA ALA A 291 0.31 -10.11 20.76
C ALA A 291 -1.08 -9.96 21.36
N ASP A 292 -1.16 -9.54 22.61
CA ASP A 292 -2.42 -9.33 23.33
C ASP A 292 -2.32 -8.13 24.27
N GLY A 293 -3.20 -7.15 24.11
CA GLY A 293 -3.06 -5.85 24.75
C GLY A 293 -1.67 -5.23 24.51
N LYS A 294 -1.02 -4.81 25.60
CA LYS A 294 0.38 -4.33 25.60
C LYS A 294 1.42 -5.45 25.79
N LYS A 295 1.07 -6.72 25.56
CA LYS A 295 1.99 -7.84 25.75
C LYS A 295 2.38 -8.46 24.41
N THR A 296 3.67 -8.68 24.23
CA THR A 296 4.24 -9.42 23.09
C THR A 296 4.82 -10.74 23.61
N GLY A 297 4.26 -11.86 23.18
CA GLY A 297 4.83 -13.18 23.42
C GLY A 297 5.89 -13.50 22.38
N VAL A 298 7.07 -13.91 22.83
CA VAL A 298 8.26 -14.15 22.01
C VAL A 298 8.77 -15.57 22.21
N LYS A 299 8.98 -16.26 21.11
CA LYS A 299 9.68 -17.55 21.07
C LYS A 299 11.13 -17.32 20.68
N VAL A 300 12.06 -17.69 21.55
CA VAL A 300 13.51 -17.52 21.34
C VAL A 300 14.03 -18.58 20.37
N THR A 301 14.94 -18.18 19.49
CA THR A 301 15.60 -19.03 18.50
C THR A 301 16.93 -19.54 19.07
N GLY A 302 16.91 -20.72 19.68
CA GLY A 302 18.09 -21.40 20.23
C GLY A 302 18.55 -20.90 21.60
N GLY A 303 18.85 -21.84 22.51
CA GLY A 303 19.41 -21.57 23.84
C GLY A 303 18.37 -21.29 24.94
N ASN A 304 18.84 -21.31 26.20
CA ASN A 304 18.06 -20.90 27.38
C ASN A 304 18.38 -19.45 27.75
N PHE A 305 17.35 -18.66 28.03
CA PHE A 305 17.47 -17.27 28.49
C PHE A 305 17.98 -17.20 29.94
N ARG A 306 18.98 -16.35 30.20
CA ARG A 306 19.46 -15.98 31.55
C ARG A 306 19.94 -14.52 31.57
N GLY A 307 19.49 -13.75 32.56
CA GLY A 307 19.90 -12.36 32.80
C GLY A 307 18.82 -11.32 32.46
N ASP A 308 19.01 -10.08 32.89
CA ASP A 308 18.07 -8.98 32.63
C ASP A 308 18.27 -8.38 31.23
N ILE A 309 17.18 -7.95 30.60
CA ILE A 309 17.19 -7.36 29.25
C ILE A 309 17.36 -5.85 29.38
N ALA A 310 18.42 -5.33 28.76
CA ALA A 310 18.71 -3.90 28.70
C ALA A 310 17.99 -3.20 27.54
N ARG A 311 17.88 -3.89 26.40
CA ARG A 311 17.32 -3.28 25.17
C ARG A 311 16.58 -4.30 24.32
N ILE A 312 15.50 -3.87 23.69
CA ILE A 312 14.73 -4.65 22.73
C ILE A 312 14.64 -3.87 21.42
N ARG A 313 15.01 -4.51 20.31
CA ARG A 313 14.88 -3.99 18.95
C ARG A 313 14.05 -4.94 18.10
N VAL A 314 13.25 -4.37 17.21
CA VAL A 314 12.55 -5.12 16.16
C VAL A 314 13.29 -4.90 14.86
N VAL A 315 13.65 -5.98 14.19
CA VAL A 315 14.33 -5.98 12.89
C VAL A 315 13.42 -6.59 11.84
N GLY A 316 13.38 -5.98 10.67
CA GLY A 316 12.57 -6.40 9.53
C GLY A 316 11.47 -5.40 9.19
N ARG A 317 10.61 -5.77 8.24
CA ARG A 317 9.48 -4.94 7.80
C ARG A 317 8.16 -5.57 8.21
N GLU A 318 7.20 -4.72 8.56
CA GLU A 318 5.83 -5.16 8.77
C GLU A 318 5.26 -5.75 7.46
N GLU A 319 4.40 -6.76 7.61
CA GLU A 319 3.72 -7.37 6.48
C GLU A 319 2.75 -6.37 5.84
N LEU A 320 2.52 -6.56 4.53
CA LEU A 320 1.56 -5.75 3.78
C LEU A 320 0.15 -5.87 4.37
N THR A 321 -0.56 -4.76 4.41
CA THR A 321 -1.98 -4.69 4.72
C THR A 321 -2.80 -5.38 3.62
N ASN A 322 -4.04 -5.78 3.94
CA ASN A 322 -4.93 -6.37 2.93
C ASN A 322 -5.20 -5.46 1.73
N SER A 323 -5.16 -4.13 1.92
CA SER A 323 -5.31 -3.17 0.81
C SER A 323 -4.11 -3.24 -0.13
N GLU A 324 -2.89 -3.25 0.42
CA GLU A 324 -1.64 -3.37 -0.35
C GLU A 324 -1.56 -4.72 -1.08
N ILE A 325 -1.93 -5.81 -0.41
CA ILE A 325 -1.99 -7.14 -1.03
C ILE A 325 -3.00 -7.16 -2.19
N ALA A 326 -4.21 -6.63 -1.99
CA ALA A 326 -5.24 -6.62 -3.03
C ALA A 326 -4.85 -5.72 -4.23
N ARG A 327 -4.14 -4.62 -3.97
CA ARG A 327 -3.57 -3.76 -5.02
C ARG A 327 -2.50 -4.49 -5.82
N ASP A 328 -1.56 -5.15 -5.16
CA ASP A 328 -0.48 -5.90 -5.83
C ASP A 328 -1.05 -7.10 -6.62
N GLU A 329 -2.06 -7.78 -6.09
CA GLU A 329 -2.80 -8.83 -6.83
C GLU A 329 -3.52 -8.26 -8.05
N PHE A 330 -4.15 -7.09 -7.93
CA PHE A 330 -4.80 -6.41 -9.04
C PHE A 330 -3.81 -6.06 -10.16
N LEU A 331 -2.63 -5.52 -9.83
CA LEU A 331 -1.56 -5.26 -10.79
C LEU A 331 -1.07 -6.54 -11.47
N LEU A 332 -0.88 -7.62 -10.70
CA LEU A 332 -0.49 -8.91 -11.22
C LEU A 332 -1.51 -9.42 -12.24
N ARG A 333 -2.80 -9.41 -11.89
CA ARG A 333 -3.87 -9.93 -12.76
C ARG A 333 -4.09 -9.09 -14.02
N LEU A 334 -3.87 -7.78 -13.95
CA LEU A 334 -3.84 -6.90 -15.12
C LEU A 334 -2.74 -7.32 -16.10
N LEU A 335 -1.51 -7.44 -15.62
CA LEU A 335 -0.38 -7.80 -16.46
C LEU A 335 -0.43 -9.26 -16.91
N GLN A 336 -1.14 -10.14 -16.22
CA GLN A 336 -1.44 -11.50 -16.69
C GLN A 336 -2.55 -11.55 -17.76
N GLY A 337 -3.22 -10.43 -18.05
CA GLY A 337 -4.35 -10.38 -18.98
C GLY A 337 -5.64 -11.00 -18.44
N VAL A 338 -5.67 -11.35 -17.15
CA VAL A 338 -6.89 -11.85 -16.47
C VAL A 338 -7.88 -10.71 -16.26
N VAL A 339 -7.36 -9.53 -15.94
CA VAL A 339 -8.13 -8.29 -15.97
C VAL A 339 -7.81 -7.59 -17.30
N PRO A 340 -8.79 -7.45 -18.20
CA PRO A 340 -8.51 -7.02 -19.58
C PRO A 340 -8.22 -5.52 -19.69
N SER A 341 -8.73 -4.68 -18.78
CA SER A 341 -8.54 -3.23 -18.87
C SER A 341 -8.76 -2.49 -17.56
N LEU A 342 -8.00 -1.41 -17.36
CA LEU A 342 -8.19 -0.44 -16.27
C LEU A 342 -9.48 0.36 -16.41
N VAL A 343 -9.96 0.55 -17.65
CA VAL A 343 -11.06 1.47 -17.97
C VAL A 343 -12.44 0.80 -18.00
N GLU A 344 -12.55 -0.48 -17.62
CA GLU A 344 -13.86 -1.11 -17.45
C GLU A 344 -14.67 -0.46 -16.33
N SER A 345 -13.98 -0.07 -15.25
CA SER A 345 -14.61 0.67 -14.15
C SER A 345 -14.85 2.12 -14.57
N GLN A 346 -16.10 2.58 -14.43
CA GLN A 346 -16.45 3.97 -14.66
C GLN A 346 -15.64 4.92 -13.77
N PHE A 347 -15.39 4.56 -12.51
CA PHE A 347 -14.62 5.41 -11.60
C PHE A 347 -13.15 5.46 -11.97
N ASN A 348 -12.57 4.34 -12.44
CA ASN A 348 -11.20 4.37 -12.95
C ASN A 348 -11.07 5.30 -14.16
N ARG A 349 -12.03 5.25 -15.09
CA ARG A 349 -12.10 6.21 -16.21
C ARG A 349 -12.21 7.65 -15.74
N MET A 350 -13.13 7.93 -14.82
CA MET A 350 -13.38 9.29 -14.34
C MET A 350 -12.16 9.92 -13.67
N LEU A 351 -11.36 9.15 -12.93
CA LEU A 351 -10.21 9.67 -12.19
C LEU A 351 -8.94 9.73 -13.05
N TRP A 352 -8.51 8.59 -13.62
CA TRP A 352 -7.19 8.48 -14.24
C TRP A 352 -7.19 8.63 -15.76
N PHE A 353 -8.34 8.39 -16.42
CA PHE A 353 -8.45 8.39 -17.87
C PHE A 353 -9.65 9.23 -18.35
N PRO A 354 -9.74 10.52 -17.94
CA PRO A 354 -10.89 11.34 -18.30
C PRO A 354 -10.89 11.57 -19.82
N ALA A 355 -12.04 11.33 -20.46
CA ALA A 355 -12.24 11.74 -21.85
C ALA A 355 -12.05 13.26 -21.99
N GLU A 356 -11.48 13.71 -23.11
CA GLU A 356 -11.43 15.13 -23.44
C GLU A 356 -12.86 15.69 -23.42
N ARG A 357 -13.12 16.65 -22.53
CA ARG A 357 -14.44 17.29 -22.47
C ARG A 357 -14.67 18.06 -23.77
N VAL A 358 -15.66 17.61 -24.54
CA VAL A 358 -16.45 18.53 -25.38
C VAL A 358 -17.01 19.60 -24.43
N GLN A 359 -16.79 20.87 -24.78
CA GLN A 359 -17.11 22.05 -23.97
C GLN A 359 -18.49 21.93 -23.30
N GLY A 360 -18.51 22.17 -21.99
CA GLY A 360 -19.56 21.72 -21.08
C GLY A 360 -20.93 22.33 -21.30
N LYS A 361 -21.96 21.54 -20.96
CA LYS A 361 -23.20 22.12 -20.46
C LYS A 361 -22.94 22.62 -19.05
N ALA A 362 -23.13 23.92 -18.83
CA ALA A 362 -23.18 24.51 -17.51
C ALA A 362 -24.16 23.74 -16.61
N LYS A 363 -23.84 23.62 -15.32
CA LYS A 363 -24.75 23.08 -14.30
C LYS A 363 -26.03 23.92 -14.27
N THR A 364 -27.05 23.54 -15.05
CA THR A 364 -28.42 24.03 -14.89
C THR A 364 -29.17 23.07 -13.99
N SER A 365 -28.92 23.13 -12.68
CA SER A 365 -29.86 22.56 -11.72
C SER A 365 -30.54 23.71 -10.98
N SER A 366 -31.78 23.96 -11.37
CA SER A 366 -32.74 24.68 -10.53
C SER A 366 -32.74 24.01 -9.15
N PRO A 367 -32.79 24.75 -8.04
CA PRO A 367 -32.82 24.13 -6.72
C PRO A 367 -34.15 23.40 -6.59
N VAL A 368 -34.14 22.08 -6.77
CA VAL A 368 -35.26 21.25 -6.32
C VAL A 368 -35.28 21.43 -4.81
N ARG A 369 -36.24 22.24 -4.32
CA ARG A 369 -36.55 22.35 -2.89
C ARG A 369 -37.12 21.03 -2.42
N LEU A 370 -36.26 20.04 -2.21
CA LEU A 370 -36.61 18.86 -1.46
C LEU A 370 -36.89 19.31 -0.04
N ARG A 371 -38.15 19.22 0.39
CA ARG A 371 -38.50 19.18 1.81
C ARG A 371 -37.95 17.86 2.37
N ILE A 372 -36.65 17.84 2.67
CA ILE A 372 -36.05 16.76 3.46
C ILE A 372 -36.63 16.90 4.86
N VAL A 373 -37.69 16.13 5.14
CA VAL A 373 -38.23 16.00 6.49
C VAL A 373 -37.24 15.10 7.22
N ASN A 374 -36.39 15.70 8.04
CA ASN A 374 -35.38 15.00 8.83
C ASN A 374 -35.81 15.00 10.30
N PRO A 375 -35.82 13.85 11.01
CA PRO A 375 -36.35 13.79 12.37
C PRO A 375 -35.54 14.56 13.43
N ASN A 376 -34.23 14.83 13.26
CA ASN A 376 -33.37 15.25 14.39
C ASN A 376 -32.27 16.29 14.07
N GLY A 377 -32.50 17.24 13.15
CA GLY A 377 -31.63 18.42 12.99
C GLY A 377 -31.69 19.07 11.61
N LYS A 378 -31.86 20.40 11.58
CA LYS A 378 -31.99 21.17 10.33
C LYS A 378 -30.65 21.23 9.59
N LEU A 379 -30.52 20.51 8.48
CA LEU A 379 -29.40 20.67 7.55
C LEU A 379 -29.40 22.09 6.99
N ASN A 380 -28.23 22.69 6.79
CA ASN A 380 -28.12 23.94 6.04
C ASN A 380 -28.18 23.67 4.52
N ASP A 381 -28.31 24.74 3.73
CA ASP A 381 -28.45 24.64 2.27
C ASP A 381 -27.29 23.88 1.60
N SER A 382 -26.04 24.12 2.03
CA SER A 382 -24.87 23.44 1.46
C SER A 382 -24.86 21.94 1.75
N GLN A 383 -25.28 21.54 2.96
CA GLN A 383 -25.40 20.15 3.35
C GLN A 383 -26.57 19.48 2.60
N ALA A 384 -27.71 20.18 2.46
CA ALA A 384 -28.86 19.67 1.73
C ALA A 384 -28.57 19.47 0.23
N GLN A 385 -27.78 20.36 -0.39
CA GLN A 385 -27.30 20.18 -1.76
C GLN A 385 -26.44 18.93 -1.91
N VAL A 386 -25.51 18.69 -0.98
CA VAL A 386 -24.69 17.47 -0.98
C VAL A 386 -25.55 16.22 -0.82
N VAL A 387 -26.51 16.20 0.11
CA VAL A 387 -27.41 15.06 0.29
C VAL A 387 -28.23 14.78 -0.97
N ALA A 388 -28.72 15.84 -1.64
CA ALA A 388 -29.42 15.69 -2.91
C ALA A 388 -28.52 15.12 -4.03
N ALA A 389 -27.27 15.56 -4.10
CA ALA A 389 -26.27 15.04 -5.03
C ALA A 389 -25.94 13.56 -4.77
N MET A 390 -25.77 13.18 -3.50
CA MET A 390 -25.54 11.79 -3.10
C MET A 390 -26.72 10.89 -3.51
N ARG A 391 -27.95 11.36 -3.32
CA ARG A 391 -29.17 10.63 -3.70
C ARG A 391 -29.37 10.54 -5.22
N SER A 392 -28.93 11.55 -5.98
CA SER A 392 -29.12 11.60 -7.43
C SER A 392 -28.36 10.49 -8.16
N LEU A 393 -29.00 9.81 -9.11
CA LEU A 393 -28.33 8.84 -9.98
C LEU A 393 -27.49 9.52 -11.08
N GLU A 394 -27.72 10.80 -11.37
CA GLU A 394 -27.03 11.53 -12.45
C GLU A 394 -25.58 11.91 -12.10
N GLU A 395 -25.24 11.97 -10.81
CA GLU A 395 -23.90 12.35 -10.33
C GLU A 395 -23.20 11.15 -9.67
N PRO A 396 -22.61 10.21 -10.45
CA PRO A 396 -22.01 8.98 -9.92
C PRO A 396 -20.85 9.23 -8.94
N LEU A 397 -20.14 10.35 -9.08
CA LEU A 397 -19.07 10.76 -8.18
C LEU A 397 -19.40 12.10 -7.54
N VAL A 398 -19.55 12.12 -6.22
CA VAL A 398 -19.77 13.33 -5.42
C VAL A 398 -18.51 13.62 -4.61
N ILE A 399 -17.92 14.80 -4.78
CA ILE A 399 -16.73 15.22 -4.02
C ILE A 399 -17.14 16.36 -3.11
N VAL A 400 -16.82 16.25 -1.83
CA VAL A 400 -17.23 17.20 -0.80
C VAL A 400 -16.00 17.72 -0.07
N HIS A 401 -15.77 19.02 -0.20
CA HIS A 401 -14.84 19.77 0.64
C HIS A 401 -15.58 20.23 1.90
N GLY A 402 -15.24 19.63 3.03
CA GLY A 402 -15.83 19.94 4.33
C GLY A 402 -14.79 20.41 5.35
N PRO A 403 -14.61 21.73 5.51
CA PRO A 403 -13.79 22.34 6.57
C PRO A 403 -14.11 21.84 8.00
N PRO A 404 -13.26 22.08 9.01
CA PRO A 404 -13.50 21.68 10.39
C PRO A 404 -14.86 22.18 10.91
N GLY A 405 -15.62 21.31 11.55
CA GLY A 405 -16.89 21.68 12.19
C GLY A 405 -18.05 21.95 11.23
N THR A 406 -17.90 21.69 9.92
CA THR A 406 -18.97 21.94 8.91
C THR A 406 -20.03 20.86 8.82
N GLY A 407 -19.89 19.80 9.62
CA GLY A 407 -20.87 18.72 9.71
C GLY A 407 -20.77 17.65 8.61
N LYS A 408 -19.56 17.37 8.07
CA LYS A 408 -19.32 16.25 7.12
C LYS A 408 -20.05 14.97 7.52
N THR A 409 -19.78 14.48 8.74
CA THR A 409 -20.39 13.26 9.28
C THR A 409 -21.90 13.37 9.44
N SER A 410 -22.41 14.57 9.78
CA SER A 410 -23.85 14.84 9.86
C SER A 410 -24.54 14.83 8.49
N THR A 411 -23.83 15.26 7.44
CA THR A 411 -24.28 15.18 6.04
C THR A 411 -24.29 13.73 5.56
N ILE A 412 -23.21 12.97 5.83
CA ILE A 412 -23.13 11.53 5.53
C ILE A 412 -24.30 10.79 6.18
N ALA A 413 -24.51 10.97 7.49
CA ALA A 413 -25.61 10.32 8.21
C ALA A 413 -26.99 10.67 7.64
N ALA A 414 -27.21 11.89 7.17
CA ALA A 414 -28.49 12.26 6.55
C ALA A 414 -28.71 11.54 5.20
N ALA A 415 -27.67 11.36 4.40
CA ALA A 415 -27.75 10.61 3.16
C ALA A 415 -27.96 9.10 3.41
N LEU A 416 -27.25 8.53 4.38
CA LEU A 416 -27.40 7.12 4.77
C LEU A 416 -28.83 6.82 5.24
N HIS A 417 -29.43 7.71 6.04
CA HIS A 417 -30.83 7.55 6.47
C HIS A 417 -31.81 7.53 5.29
N LEU A 418 -31.59 8.37 4.27
CA LEU A 418 -32.42 8.34 3.07
C LEU A 418 -32.24 7.05 2.27
N TRP A 419 -30.99 6.58 2.12
CA TRP A 419 -30.73 5.32 1.43
C TRP A 419 -31.28 4.11 2.17
N GLU A 420 -31.24 4.09 3.51
CA GLU A 420 -31.89 3.08 4.33
C GLU A 420 -33.40 3.01 4.07
N GLN A 421 -34.08 4.17 4.04
CA GLN A 421 -35.51 4.26 3.70
C GLN A 421 -35.82 3.81 2.26
N GLU A 422 -34.84 3.90 1.37
CA GLU A 422 -34.92 3.49 -0.04
C GLU A 422 -34.41 2.06 -0.27
N TYR A 423 -34.12 1.30 0.78
CA TYR A 423 -33.55 -0.05 0.70
C TYR A 423 -32.28 -0.12 -0.16
N SER A 424 -31.49 0.95 -0.11
CA SER A 424 -30.30 1.15 -0.92
C SER A 424 -29.05 0.84 -0.09
N PRO A 425 -28.33 -0.26 -0.38
CA PRO A 425 -27.16 -0.65 0.41
C PRO A 425 -26.03 0.38 0.26
N ALA A 426 -25.32 0.62 1.36
CA ALA A 426 -24.23 1.59 1.40
C ALA A 426 -23.07 1.12 2.29
N TRP A 427 -21.86 1.33 1.79
CA TRP A 427 -20.62 1.09 2.52
C TRP A 427 -19.96 2.43 2.84
N VAL A 428 -19.51 2.58 4.07
CA VAL A 428 -18.81 3.77 4.54
C VAL A 428 -17.41 3.38 5.02
N ILE A 429 -16.40 3.95 4.39
CA ILE A 429 -15.00 3.68 4.68
C ILE A 429 -14.22 4.92 5.07
N ALA A 430 -13.15 4.71 5.83
CA ALA A 430 -12.13 5.70 6.10
C ALA A 430 -10.74 5.04 6.16
N GLN A 431 -9.69 5.85 6.11
CA GLN A 431 -8.31 5.35 6.22
C GLN A 431 -8.02 4.71 7.59
N SER A 432 -8.54 5.35 8.64
CA SER A 432 -8.30 4.94 10.03
C SER A 432 -9.60 4.52 10.70
N ASN A 433 -9.47 3.60 11.65
CA ASN A 433 -10.61 3.18 12.46
C ASN A 433 -11.20 4.33 13.31
N VAL A 434 -10.39 5.34 13.67
CA VAL A 434 -10.87 6.55 14.36
C VAL A 434 -11.87 7.30 13.48
N GLY A 435 -11.59 7.42 12.18
CA GLY A 435 -12.51 8.00 11.20
C GLY A 435 -13.84 7.25 11.19
N VAL A 436 -13.80 5.93 11.00
CA VAL A 436 -15.00 5.08 10.96
C VAL A 436 -15.82 5.17 12.25
N LYS A 437 -15.16 5.16 13.42
CA LYS A 437 -15.80 5.29 14.73
C LYS A 437 -16.55 6.60 14.92
N ASN A 438 -15.98 7.71 14.44
CA ASN A 438 -16.64 9.02 14.53
C ASN A 438 -17.96 9.03 13.74
N ILE A 439 -18.00 8.32 12.62
CA ILE A 439 -19.23 8.11 11.84
C ILE A 439 -20.21 7.23 12.61
N ALA A 440 -19.77 6.08 13.10
CA ALA A 440 -20.61 5.15 13.88
C ALA A 440 -21.32 5.85 15.05
N ARG A 441 -20.60 6.67 15.84
CA ARG A 441 -21.18 7.46 16.94
C ARG A 441 -22.25 8.44 16.47
N THR A 442 -22.09 8.99 15.27
CA THR A 442 -23.09 9.91 14.69
C THR A 442 -24.33 9.17 14.21
N LEU A 443 -24.18 7.94 13.69
CA LEU A 443 -25.30 7.08 13.30
C LEU A 443 -26.13 6.65 14.51
N ILE A 444 -25.48 6.26 15.62
CA ILE A 444 -26.17 5.93 16.88
C ILE A 444 -27.02 7.10 17.37
N LYS A 445 -26.45 8.31 17.41
CA LYS A 445 -27.17 9.53 17.83
C LYS A 445 -28.38 9.86 16.95
N ARG A 446 -28.47 9.27 15.76
CA ARG A 446 -29.53 9.50 14.78
C ARG A 446 -30.43 8.30 14.59
N ASP A 447 -30.23 7.24 15.37
CA ASP A 447 -31.01 6.00 15.29
C ASP A 447 -31.01 5.39 13.88
N ILE A 448 -29.83 5.37 13.25
CA ILE A 448 -29.61 4.71 11.94
C ILE A 448 -28.96 3.37 12.20
N ASP A 449 -29.50 2.30 11.61
CA ASP A 449 -28.95 0.96 11.79
C ASP A 449 -27.69 0.74 10.92
N PHE A 450 -26.71 0.02 11.47
CA PHE A 450 -25.47 -0.28 10.77
C PHE A 450 -24.73 -1.46 11.42
N LYS A 451 -23.77 -2.03 10.67
CA LYS A 451 -22.72 -2.90 11.22
C LYS A 451 -21.34 -2.31 11.00
N LEU A 452 -20.49 -2.37 12.02
CA LEU A 452 -19.10 -1.92 11.99
C LEU A 452 -18.19 -3.14 11.97
N ILE A 453 -17.42 -3.31 10.90
CA ILE A 453 -16.46 -4.41 10.73
C ILE A 453 -15.04 -3.88 11.00
N VAL A 454 -14.36 -4.49 11.97
CA VAL A 454 -12.99 -4.12 12.38
C VAL A 454 -12.06 -5.33 12.41
N SER A 455 -10.76 -5.10 12.30
CA SER A 455 -9.80 -6.16 12.58
C SER A 455 -9.79 -6.52 14.07
N LYS A 456 -9.59 -7.80 14.39
CA LYS A 456 -9.38 -8.30 15.76
C LYS A 456 -8.39 -7.44 16.54
N GLU A 457 -7.27 -7.14 15.90
CA GLU A 457 -6.14 -6.43 16.50
C GLU A 457 -6.51 -5.00 16.87
N PHE A 458 -7.34 -4.36 16.04
CA PHE A 458 -7.79 -3.00 16.30
C PHE A 458 -8.85 -2.92 17.40
N TYR A 459 -9.64 -3.97 17.63
CA TYR A 459 -10.50 -4.01 18.81
C TYR A 459 -9.67 -3.92 20.10
N VAL A 460 -8.48 -4.54 20.11
CA VAL A 460 -7.56 -4.57 21.26
C VAL A 460 -6.75 -3.25 21.40
N GLU A 461 -6.35 -2.64 20.27
CA GLU A 461 -6.48 -1.20 19.98
C GLU A 461 -6.63 -0.15 21.08
N TRP A 462 -7.91 0.02 21.40
CA TRP A 462 -8.54 1.27 21.79
C TRP A 462 -9.60 0.89 22.80
N HIS A 463 -9.26 1.00 24.08
CA HIS A 463 -10.22 1.27 25.15
C HIS A 463 -11.57 0.56 24.97
N GLU A 464 -11.71 -0.68 25.46
CA GLU A 464 -12.98 -1.45 25.46
C GLU A 464 -14.18 -0.57 25.84
N HIS A 465 -13.98 0.35 26.80
CA HIS A 465 -14.97 1.34 27.24
C HIS A 465 -15.50 2.31 26.17
N LEU A 466 -14.81 2.48 25.04
CA LEU A 466 -15.24 3.36 23.94
C LEU A 466 -16.13 2.64 22.92
N TYR A 467 -16.26 1.32 23.01
CA TYR A 467 -17.12 0.48 22.17
C TYR A 467 -18.35 -0.05 22.91
N GLU A 468 -18.50 0.18 24.22
CA GLU A 468 -19.69 -0.23 24.99
C GLU A 468 -21.00 0.20 24.29
N GLU A 469 -21.04 1.41 23.71
CA GLU A 469 -22.22 1.91 22.97
C GLU A 469 -22.41 1.26 21.57
N ILE A 470 -21.39 0.61 21.02
CA ILE A 470 -21.33 0.11 19.63
C ILE A 470 -21.22 -1.42 19.57
N GLU A 471 -21.02 -2.09 20.71
CA GLU A 471 -20.66 -3.51 20.79
C GLU A 471 -21.66 -4.42 20.05
N GLU A 472 -22.96 -4.16 20.19
CA GLU A 472 -24.02 -4.92 19.51
C GLU A 472 -24.00 -4.79 17.98
N ARG A 473 -23.34 -3.76 17.46
CA ARG A 473 -23.21 -3.47 16.02
C ARG A 473 -21.81 -3.80 15.49
N LEU A 474 -20.90 -4.25 16.35
CA LEU A 474 -19.53 -4.55 16.00
C LEU A 474 -19.38 -6.00 15.52
N ILE A 475 -18.61 -6.20 14.45
CA ILE A 475 -18.18 -7.52 13.96
C ILE A 475 -16.67 -7.50 13.85
N ARG A 476 -16.00 -8.39 14.57
CA ARG A 476 -14.54 -8.52 14.50
C ARG A 476 -14.13 -9.44 13.36
N SER A 477 -12.96 -9.20 12.79
CA SER A 477 -12.45 -9.99 11.67
C SER A 477 -12.28 -11.47 12.00
N ASP A 478 -12.02 -11.83 13.26
CA ASP A 478 -11.91 -13.22 13.73
C ASP A 478 -13.25 -13.89 14.01
N GLU A 479 -14.34 -13.10 14.04
CA GLU A 479 -15.72 -13.57 14.09
C GLU A 479 -16.34 -13.63 12.69
N LEU A 480 -15.59 -13.26 11.64
CA LEU A 480 -16.08 -13.36 10.26
C LEU A 480 -16.46 -14.80 9.96
N PHE A 481 -17.62 -14.93 9.34
CA PHE A 481 -18.38 -16.17 9.34
C PHE A 481 -17.81 -17.14 8.31
N SER A 482 -17.74 -18.42 8.69
CA SER A 482 -17.30 -19.49 7.80
C SER A 482 -18.34 -19.89 6.75
N ASP A 483 -19.62 -19.55 6.98
CA ASP A 483 -20.74 -19.86 6.08
C ASP A 483 -21.69 -18.64 5.96
N PRO A 484 -22.19 -18.32 4.76
CA PRO A 484 -23.18 -17.27 4.49
C PRO A 484 -24.38 -17.18 5.46
N VAL A 485 -24.87 -18.30 6.01
CA VAL A 485 -26.04 -18.28 6.92
C VAL A 485 -25.75 -17.51 8.21
N ASP A 486 -24.55 -17.68 8.76
CA ASP A 486 -24.14 -16.96 9.97
C ASP A 486 -23.87 -15.48 9.68
N ALA A 487 -23.36 -15.18 8.48
CA ALA A 487 -23.25 -13.81 8.00
C ALA A 487 -24.62 -13.13 7.90
N GLU A 488 -25.62 -13.80 7.32
CA GLU A 488 -26.98 -13.26 7.22
C GLU A 488 -27.59 -12.97 8.59
N ARG A 489 -27.44 -13.88 9.56
CA ARG A 489 -27.95 -13.67 10.93
C ARG A 489 -27.31 -12.48 11.64
N LYS A 490 -26.01 -12.29 11.48
CA LYS A 490 -25.24 -11.26 12.19
C LYS A 490 -25.32 -9.89 11.53
N ILE A 491 -25.35 -9.85 10.20
CA ILE A 491 -25.67 -8.65 9.44
C ILE A 491 -27.12 -8.24 9.69
N GLY A 492 -28.02 -9.23 9.74
CA GLY A 492 -29.45 -8.99 9.93
C GLY A 492 -30.02 -8.19 8.76
N GLY A 493 -30.91 -7.24 9.07
CA GLY A 493 -31.49 -6.33 8.09
C GLY A 493 -30.67 -5.06 7.82
N SER A 494 -29.47 -4.94 8.39
CA SER A 494 -28.66 -3.72 8.26
C SER A 494 -28.17 -3.53 6.83
N MET A 495 -28.50 -2.39 6.22
CA MET A 495 -28.09 -2.04 4.85
C MET A 495 -26.84 -1.13 4.80
N VAL A 496 -26.35 -0.71 5.97
CA VAL A 496 -25.21 0.19 6.11
C VAL A 496 -24.04 -0.54 6.78
N ILE A 497 -22.91 -0.62 6.09
CA ILE A 497 -21.70 -1.24 6.64
C ILE A 497 -20.59 -0.21 6.75
N LEU A 498 -19.93 -0.18 7.91
CA LEU A 498 -18.80 0.69 8.21
C LEU A 498 -17.54 -0.16 8.35
N CYS A 499 -16.43 0.21 7.71
CA CYS A 499 -15.13 -0.46 7.90
C CYS A 499 -13.96 0.42 7.42
N THR A 500 -12.72 0.01 7.62
CA THR A 500 -11.57 0.69 6.97
C THR A 500 -11.35 0.20 5.55
N ILE A 501 -10.58 0.94 4.74
CA ILE A 501 -10.18 0.51 3.38
C ILE A 501 -9.49 -0.87 3.40
N ALA A 502 -8.60 -1.08 4.38
CA ALA A 502 -7.92 -2.36 4.57
C ALA A 502 -8.89 -3.49 4.93
N MET A 503 -9.95 -3.22 5.69
CA MET A 503 -10.99 -4.21 5.95
C MET A 503 -11.83 -4.48 4.71
N LEU A 504 -12.26 -3.47 3.94
CA LEU A 504 -12.99 -3.66 2.70
C LEU A 504 -12.21 -4.52 1.66
N SER A 505 -10.88 -4.41 1.68
CA SER A 505 -9.97 -5.21 0.84
C SER A 505 -9.66 -6.61 1.40
N ASN A 506 -10.13 -6.95 2.60
CA ASN A 506 -9.84 -8.22 3.26
C ASN A 506 -10.58 -9.38 2.55
N PRO A 507 -9.88 -10.42 2.04
CA PRO A 507 -10.51 -11.58 1.41
C PRO A 507 -11.52 -12.30 2.31
N ALA A 508 -11.35 -12.26 3.64
CA ALA A 508 -12.29 -12.88 4.57
C ALA A 508 -13.69 -12.27 4.51
N ILE A 509 -13.80 -10.96 4.21
CA ILE A 509 -15.10 -10.29 4.00
C ILE A 509 -15.78 -10.85 2.75
N ASP A 510 -15.01 -11.06 1.68
CA ASP A 510 -15.53 -11.64 0.44
C ASP A 510 -15.99 -13.09 0.65
N ASN A 511 -15.14 -13.89 1.30
CA ASN A 511 -15.36 -15.31 1.54
C ASN A 511 -16.59 -15.59 2.42
N CYS A 512 -16.90 -14.70 3.37
CA CYS A 512 -18.10 -14.84 4.21
C CYS A 512 -19.39 -14.42 3.49
N GLY A 513 -19.32 -14.00 2.22
CA GLY A 513 -20.49 -13.73 1.37
C GLY A 513 -21.22 -12.42 1.66
N ILE A 514 -20.67 -11.54 2.50
CA ILE A 514 -21.35 -10.30 2.93
C ILE A 514 -21.67 -9.35 1.78
N PHE A 515 -20.86 -9.32 0.72
CA PHE A 515 -21.14 -8.49 -0.46
C PHE A 515 -22.37 -8.95 -1.24
N ARG A 516 -22.87 -10.18 -1.01
CA ARG A 516 -24.15 -10.64 -1.55
C ARG A 516 -25.34 -10.15 -0.71
N LEU A 517 -25.12 -10.00 0.60
CA LEU A 517 -26.13 -9.53 1.54
C LEU A 517 -26.28 -8.01 1.48
N VAL A 518 -25.14 -7.31 1.46
CA VAL A 518 -25.07 -5.85 1.33
C VAL A 518 -24.13 -5.51 0.17
N PRO A 519 -24.64 -5.47 -1.07
CA PRO A 519 -23.87 -5.11 -2.26
C PRO A 519 -23.20 -3.73 -2.14
N VAL A 520 -21.98 -3.61 -2.68
CA VAL A 520 -21.23 -2.35 -2.68
C VAL A 520 -21.69 -1.44 -3.83
N GLU A 521 -22.97 -1.05 -3.81
CA GLU A 521 -23.55 -0.16 -4.83
C GLU A 521 -23.20 1.32 -4.58
N ARG A 522 -23.06 1.69 -3.30
CA ARG A 522 -22.77 3.05 -2.85
C ARG A 522 -21.62 3.02 -1.89
N LEU A 523 -20.57 3.78 -2.18
CA LEU A 523 -19.37 3.87 -1.36
C LEU A 523 -19.16 5.31 -0.89
N VAL A 524 -19.20 5.52 0.42
CA VAL A 524 -18.84 6.79 1.05
C VAL A 524 -17.43 6.66 1.62
N VAL A 525 -16.56 7.61 1.32
CA VAL A 525 -15.20 7.68 1.85
C VAL A 525 -15.07 8.95 2.68
N ASP A 526 -14.82 8.81 3.98
CA ASP A 526 -14.49 9.95 4.86
C ASP A 526 -12.97 10.11 5.00
N GLU A 527 -12.54 11.33 5.31
CA GLU A 527 -11.12 11.73 5.34
C GLU A 527 -10.38 11.43 4.02
N ALA A 528 -11.07 11.53 2.88
CA ALA A 528 -10.54 11.33 1.53
C ALA A 528 -9.36 12.24 1.14
N SER A 529 -9.13 13.32 1.90
CA SER A 529 -7.95 14.19 1.74
C SER A 529 -6.67 13.60 2.33
N GLN A 530 -6.76 12.50 3.08
CA GLN A 530 -5.61 11.83 3.70
C GLN A 530 -5.24 10.51 2.99
N ILE A 531 -6.00 10.14 1.94
CA ILE A 531 -5.86 8.85 1.25
C ILE A 531 -5.28 9.07 -0.14
N ASP A 532 -4.25 8.30 -0.50
CA ASP A 532 -3.79 8.20 -1.88
C ASP A 532 -4.87 7.49 -2.72
N THR A 533 -5.28 8.10 -3.82
CA THR A 533 -6.31 7.56 -4.69
C THR A 533 -5.97 6.20 -5.29
N PHE A 534 -4.68 5.83 -5.35
CA PHE A 534 -4.28 4.50 -5.81
C PHE A 534 -4.85 3.37 -4.94
N GLU A 535 -5.17 3.63 -3.67
CA GLU A 535 -5.86 2.70 -2.76
C GLU A 535 -7.30 2.35 -3.19
N PHE A 536 -7.87 3.04 -4.18
CA PHE A 536 -9.23 2.77 -4.65
C PHE A 536 -9.30 2.03 -5.99
N MET A 537 -8.21 1.98 -6.76
CA MET A 537 -8.26 1.51 -8.14
C MET A 537 -8.68 0.04 -8.25
N HIS A 538 -8.17 -0.82 -7.35
CA HIS A 538 -8.55 -2.23 -7.28
C HIS A 538 -9.98 -2.39 -6.77
N LEU A 539 -10.44 -1.54 -5.84
CA LEU A 539 -11.81 -1.58 -5.31
C LEU A 539 -12.83 -1.20 -6.38
N PHE A 540 -12.56 -0.14 -7.13
CA PHE A 540 -13.39 0.31 -8.24
C PHE A 540 -13.47 -0.71 -9.38
N HIS A 541 -12.46 -1.55 -9.54
CA HIS A 541 -12.50 -2.68 -10.45
C HIS A 541 -13.28 -3.87 -9.86
N LYS A 542 -13.02 -4.20 -8.58
CA LYS A 542 -13.63 -5.33 -7.87
C LYS A 542 -15.15 -5.22 -7.82
N PHE A 543 -15.68 -4.06 -7.44
CA PHE A 543 -17.13 -3.87 -7.26
C PHE A 543 -17.79 -3.38 -8.55
N ARG A 544 -18.26 -4.33 -9.36
CA ARG A 544 -18.90 -4.07 -10.65
C ARG A 544 -20.26 -3.37 -10.54
N ASP A 545 -20.97 -3.60 -9.43
CA ASP A 545 -22.27 -3.00 -9.14
C ASP A 545 -22.15 -1.60 -8.49
N LEU A 546 -20.93 -1.08 -8.32
CA LEU A 546 -20.71 0.24 -7.75
C LEU A 546 -21.28 1.32 -8.68
N GLN A 547 -22.28 2.05 -8.19
CA GLN A 547 -23.02 3.09 -8.94
C GLN A 547 -22.76 4.50 -8.40
N LYS A 548 -22.39 4.61 -7.12
CA LYS A 548 -22.18 5.89 -6.44
C LYS A 548 -20.92 5.86 -5.58
N VAL A 549 -20.08 6.88 -5.75
CA VAL A 549 -18.94 7.15 -4.87
C VAL A 549 -19.05 8.56 -4.31
N CYS A 550 -18.95 8.70 -3.00
CA CYS A 550 -19.03 9.99 -2.30
C CYS A 550 -17.79 10.20 -1.46
N MET A 551 -16.96 11.18 -1.80
CA MET A 551 -15.65 11.43 -1.20
C MET A 551 -15.69 12.70 -0.34
N PHE A 552 -15.52 12.55 0.97
CA PHE A 552 -15.56 13.62 1.97
C PHE A 552 -14.18 13.84 2.59
N GLY A 553 -13.81 15.09 2.84
CA GLY A 553 -12.48 15.43 3.33
C GLY A 553 -12.22 16.93 3.30
N ASP A 554 -10.99 17.31 3.65
CA ASP A 554 -10.54 18.70 3.63
C ASP A 554 -9.09 18.80 3.12
N PRO A 555 -8.87 19.19 1.84
CA PRO A 555 -7.53 19.35 1.28
C PRO A 555 -6.72 20.49 1.90
N LYS A 556 -7.28 21.28 2.83
CA LYS A 556 -6.55 22.30 3.60
C LYS A 556 -6.05 21.79 4.96
N GLN A 557 -6.36 20.54 5.32
CA GLN A 557 -5.84 19.88 6.53
C GLN A 557 -4.61 19.02 6.20
N LEU A 558 -4.25 18.08 7.09
CA LEU A 558 -3.09 17.22 6.94
C LEU A 558 -3.13 16.47 5.59
N PRO A 559 -2.01 16.44 4.85
CA PRO A 559 -1.89 15.60 3.66
C PRO A 559 -1.89 14.11 4.04
N PRO A 560 -1.98 13.22 3.05
CA PRO A 560 -1.66 11.81 3.23
C PRO A 560 -0.28 11.64 3.88
N TYR A 561 -0.16 10.63 4.76
CA TYR A 561 1.11 10.26 5.39
C TYR A 561 2.17 9.96 4.33
N GLY A 562 3.39 10.47 4.54
CA GLY A 562 4.54 10.23 3.66
C GLY A 562 4.50 11.00 2.34
N LYS A 563 3.65 12.03 2.21
CA LYS A 563 3.62 12.90 1.01
C LYS A 563 4.92 13.68 0.82
N GLU A 564 5.64 13.95 1.90
CA GLU A 564 6.99 14.50 1.91
C GLU A 564 8.00 13.58 1.20
N THR A 565 7.86 12.28 1.39
CA THR A 565 8.72 11.23 0.82
C THR A 565 8.29 10.86 -0.60
N ALA A 566 6.98 10.78 -0.82
CA ALA A 566 6.36 10.48 -2.10
C ALA A 566 5.50 11.68 -2.56
N PRO A 567 6.12 12.73 -3.12
CA PRO A 567 5.42 13.96 -3.52
C PRO A 567 4.40 13.74 -4.65
N GLY A 568 4.50 12.62 -5.37
CA GLY A 568 3.57 12.24 -6.42
C GLY A 568 2.22 11.70 -5.93
N ILE A 569 2.03 11.51 -4.61
CA ILE A 569 0.75 11.05 -4.03
C ILE A 569 -0.37 12.02 -4.39
N LYS A 570 -1.51 11.48 -4.84
CA LYS A 570 -2.69 12.27 -5.21
C LYS A 570 -3.92 11.82 -4.44
N THR A 571 -4.56 12.79 -3.81
CA THR A 571 -5.90 12.66 -3.24
C THR A 571 -6.95 12.97 -4.29
N ILE A 572 -8.22 12.72 -3.98
CA ILE A 572 -9.34 13.05 -4.88
C ILE A 572 -9.38 14.54 -5.25
N TYR A 573 -8.86 15.42 -4.39
CA TYR A 573 -8.85 16.88 -4.58
C TYR A 573 -7.75 17.37 -5.52
N ASP A 574 -6.79 16.51 -5.89
CA ASP A 574 -5.66 16.86 -6.74
C ASP A 574 -5.99 16.77 -8.25
N PHE A 575 -7.08 16.09 -8.61
CA PHE A 575 -7.54 15.94 -10.00
C PHE A 575 -8.19 17.24 -10.53
N LYS A 576 -7.45 17.96 -11.40
CA LYS A 576 -7.85 19.28 -11.93
C LYS A 576 -9.25 19.28 -12.57
N HIS A 577 -9.60 18.24 -13.32
CA HIS A 577 -10.89 18.14 -14.03
C HIS A 577 -12.08 17.89 -13.09
N LEU A 578 -11.83 17.48 -11.84
CA LEU A 578 -12.85 17.23 -10.83
C LEU A 578 -13.08 18.41 -9.87
N LYS A 579 -12.12 19.35 -9.77
CA LYS A 579 -12.19 20.49 -8.84
C LYS A 579 -13.46 21.33 -8.98
N ALA A 580 -13.89 21.62 -10.21
CA ALA A 580 -15.08 22.42 -10.46
C ALA A 580 -16.41 21.72 -10.08
N SER A 581 -16.37 20.39 -9.90
CA SER A 581 -17.55 19.61 -9.51
C SER A 581 -17.70 19.49 -8.00
N ALA A 582 -16.66 19.80 -7.22
CA ALA A 582 -16.67 19.61 -5.77
C ALA A 582 -17.66 20.55 -5.06
N TYR A 583 -18.41 20.00 -4.11
CA TYR A 583 -19.28 20.74 -3.21
C TYR A 583 -18.49 21.28 -2.03
N PHE A 584 -18.86 22.46 -1.53
CA PHE A 584 -18.23 23.09 -0.38
C PHE A 584 -19.23 23.25 0.77
N LEU A 585 -18.97 22.62 1.92
CA LEU A 585 -19.75 22.83 3.13
C LEU A 585 -19.32 24.15 3.78
N ASN A 586 -20.16 25.17 3.70
CA ASN A 586 -19.74 26.55 3.89
C ASN A 586 -20.05 27.14 5.28
N THR A 587 -20.43 26.32 6.25
CA THR A 587 -20.83 26.81 7.59
C THR A 587 -20.28 25.89 8.68
N GLN A 588 -19.41 26.42 9.54
CA GLN A 588 -18.85 25.70 10.69
C GLN A 588 -19.63 25.99 11.98
N TYR A 589 -19.76 24.97 12.82
CA TYR A 589 -20.53 25.00 14.08
C TYR A 589 -19.70 24.68 15.33
N ARG A 590 -18.37 24.64 15.22
CA ARG A 590 -17.47 24.15 16.28
C ARG A 590 -16.66 25.27 16.94
N MET A 591 -16.14 26.19 16.16
CA MET A 591 -15.21 27.21 16.60
C MET A 591 -15.95 28.51 16.97
N PRO A 592 -15.52 29.23 18.01
CA PRO A 592 -15.99 30.59 18.29
C PRO A 592 -15.92 31.50 17.05
N LEU A 593 -16.83 32.47 16.93
CA LEU A 593 -17.00 33.25 15.69
C LEU A 593 -15.69 33.86 15.18
N LEU A 594 -14.94 34.54 16.05
CA LEU A 594 -13.70 35.23 15.67
C LEU A 594 -12.58 34.27 15.24
N LEU A 595 -12.49 33.08 15.85
CA LEU A 595 -11.53 32.07 15.42
C LEU A 595 -11.91 31.52 14.04
N GLY A 596 -13.20 31.26 13.85
CA GLY A 596 -13.73 30.80 12.57
C GLY A 596 -13.58 31.83 11.45
N GLU A 597 -13.80 33.12 11.73
CA GLU A 597 -13.57 34.23 10.79
C GLU A 597 -12.10 34.32 10.39
N PHE A 598 -11.17 34.31 11.36
CA PHE A 598 -9.74 34.30 11.09
C PHE A 598 -9.33 33.13 10.17
N ILE A 599 -9.79 31.92 10.48
CA ILE A 599 -9.51 30.72 9.67
C ILE A 599 -10.17 30.83 8.28
N SER A 600 -11.39 31.35 8.20
CA SER A 600 -12.10 31.54 6.93
C SER A 600 -11.30 32.43 5.99
N ASP A 601 -10.83 33.57 6.48
CA ASP A 601 -10.09 34.55 5.70
C ASP A 601 -8.74 34.02 5.22
N HIS A 602 -8.00 33.32 6.09
CA HIS A 602 -6.62 32.90 5.79
C HIS A 602 -6.51 31.55 5.07
N VAL A 603 -7.52 30.68 5.18
CA VAL A 603 -7.44 29.28 4.69
C VAL A 603 -8.49 28.96 3.62
N TYR A 604 -9.68 29.58 3.69
CA TYR A 604 -10.85 29.21 2.89
C TYR A 604 -11.42 30.37 2.06
N ASP A 605 -10.60 31.36 1.71
CA ASP A 605 -10.96 32.53 0.88
C ASP A 605 -12.22 33.28 1.36
N SER A 606 -12.40 33.39 2.68
CA SER A 606 -13.59 33.99 3.31
C SER A 606 -14.94 33.31 2.96
N LYS A 607 -14.91 32.08 2.41
CA LYS A 607 -16.12 31.32 2.03
C LYS A 607 -16.74 30.56 3.21
N LEU A 608 -16.00 30.38 4.30
CA LEU A 608 -16.45 29.64 5.48
C LEU A 608 -17.18 30.56 6.46
N ARG A 609 -18.46 30.30 6.70
CA ARG A 609 -19.28 31.03 7.66
C ARG A 609 -19.22 30.38 9.03
N SER A 610 -19.39 31.17 10.09
CA SER A 610 -19.35 30.70 11.48
C SER A 610 -20.71 30.84 12.15
N VAL A 611 -21.17 29.77 12.82
CA VAL A 611 -22.36 29.80 13.68
C VAL A 611 -21.98 29.20 15.03
N HIS A 612 -21.82 30.07 16.04
CA HIS A 612 -21.44 29.66 17.38
C HIS A 612 -21.93 30.67 18.41
N ALA A 613 -22.27 30.21 19.62
CA ALA A 613 -22.78 31.09 20.69
C ALA A 613 -21.70 32.04 21.24
N ILE A 614 -20.44 31.61 21.22
CA ILE A 614 -19.29 32.42 21.66
C ILE A 614 -18.84 33.34 20.53
N SER A 615 -19.05 34.64 20.71
CA SER A 615 -18.66 35.72 19.79
C SER A 615 -17.63 36.69 20.38
N ASP A 616 -17.31 36.57 21.67
CA ASP A 616 -16.45 37.50 22.39
C ASP A 616 -14.96 37.36 22.03
N ARG A 617 -14.23 38.49 21.98
CA ARG A 617 -12.80 38.54 21.66
C ARG A 617 -11.91 37.81 22.66
N SER A 618 -12.36 37.63 23.90
CA SER A 618 -11.62 36.89 24.92
C SER A 618 -11.50 35.38 24.62
N ALA A 619 -12.29 34.84 23.68
CA ALA A 619 -12.27 33.44 23.30
C ALA A 619 -10.98 33.00 22.58
N VAL A 620 -10.19 33.95 22.06
CA VAL A 620 -8.91 33.68 21.39
C VAL A 620 -7.85 34.63 21.95
N ARG A 621 -6.71 34.07 22.39
CA ARG A 621 -5.56 34.84 22.84
C ARG A 621 -4.29 34.26 22.24
N PHE A 622 -3.40 35.13 21.77
CA PHE A 622 -2.04 34.76 21.42
C PHE A 622 -1.10 35.20 22.55
N VAL A 623 -0.42 34.25 23.19
CA VAL A 623 0.53 34.53 24.28
C VAL A 623 1.94 34.53 23.70
N ASN A 624 2.54 35.71 23.56
CA ASN A 624 3.92 35.85 23.10
C ASN A 624 4.91 35.62 24.25
N VAL A 625 5.50 34.43 24.32
CA VAL A 625 6.51 34.07 25.34
C VAL A 625 7.91 34.47 24.87
N ARG A 626 8.19 35.78 24.87
CA ARG A 626 9.44 36.36 24.32
C ARG A 626 10.74 35.88 24.99
N LYS A 627 10.65 35.33 26.20
CA LYS A 627 11.79 34.83 26.96
C LYS A 627 11.98 33.32 26.86
N GLY A 628 11.08 32.61 26.17
CA GLY A 628 11.19 31.18 25.98
C GLY A 628 12.36 30.87 25.06
N THR A 629 13.13 29.85 25.40
CA THR A 629 14.25 29.35 24.59
C THR A 629 14.00 27.91 24.21
N GLU A 630 14.19 27.58 22.94
CA GLU A 630 14.09 26.20 22.48
C GLU A 630 15.36 25.43 22.87
N GLU A 631 15.18 24.28 23.51
CA GLU A 631 16.22 23.36 23.89
C GLU A 631 15.99 22.02 23.17
N ARG A 632 17.06 21.47 22.59
CA ARG A 632 17.00 20.17 21.92
C ARG A 632 17.06 19.05 22.96
N VAL A 633 16.06 18.17 22.96
CA VAL A 633 15.98 16.98 23.83
C VAL A 633 15.89 15.74 22.94
N GLY A 634 17.02 15.06 22.78
CA GLY A 634 17.15 13.94 21.85
C GLY A 634 16.94 14.36 20.38
N SER A 635 15.90 13.82 19.75
CA SER A 635 15.45 14.18 18.39
C SER A 635 14.29 15.20 18.38
N SER A 636 13.83 15.66 19.56
CA SER A 636 12.73 16.61 19.70
C SER A 636 13.20 17.96 20.24
N TRP A 637 12.30 18.94 20.22
CA TRP A 637 12.52 20.27 20.78
C TRP A 637 11.54 20.50 21.93
N LYS A 638 12.05 21.10 23.00
CA LYS A 638 11.25 21.55 24.14
C LYS A 638 11.43 23.06 24.27
N VAL A 639 10.34 23.77 24.53
CA VAL A 639 10.40 25.19 24.90
C VAL A 639 10.58 25.26 26.41
N CYS A 640 11.67 25.90 26.86
CA CYS A 640 11.98 26.17 28.26
C CYS A 640 11.69 27.64 28.61
#